data_AF-A0A7Y5DRR8-F1
#
_entry.id   AF-A0A7Y5DRR8-F1
#
_cell.length_a   1.000
_cell.length_b   1.000
_cell.length_c   1.000
_cell.angle_alpha   90.00
_cell.angle_beta   90.00
_cell.angle_gamma   90.00
#
_symmetry.space_group_name_H-M   'P 1'
#
loop_
_entity.id
_entity.type
_entity.pdbx_description
1 polymer ?
#
loop_
_entity_poly.entity_id
_entity_poly.type
_entity_poly.pdbx_seq_one_letter_code
_entity_poly.pdbx_strand_id
1 'polypeptide(L)'
;MINRLIETNQTVEVQETAFAIDVLGRYICSTWDEATNNGGVAFDAVVIGAGMFGAYCAEKIYRQSNLRVLVLDAGSFLVSEHVQNLARVGLNSTGAIQVAANNQDPGTRERVWGSPWRSQVAFPGLAYCLGGRSLYWGGWSPRLTAADLAQWPNDVDKSFQDLPAGGGAYTQTEREIGVDPATDYISGSLYDELHKKMDTVIKAPGGIPTVDSVNDHDTGAPLAVQAAPPASGLFSFDKYSSAPILSEAIREAAASPDWRRRLFLVPHAHVVKLNTMGSAVTQIEVRVNGQQRFLAISPQCAVVLASGTIESTRLALESFATPRMGRNLMAHLRSNTVVRVKRAAFDPALPKALQAAALLVRGSTPQGRYHLQVTAAAVTGADSEATLFRMVPDIDLLDKILTSQTADAIVITFRGIGEMEGNQDISAVKNTGSSPSWMDLSDQTDEFGLRRAWVNLVQTPKDDLLWTAMDDAALALALKLAKDDPNNIEYFYDGAWHKAPPPAKKVRDTLGTTHHEAGTLWMGTDQGNSVTNLDGRFHHIDNAYVAGPAVFPTLGSANPSLTALTLARRTALAIVKQSLPVEPGFASLGTGGLAGWQMAGFGSFMELGANIIESVDGIGLLWYTKQQFADFILKLDWRASNTDDNSGVFLRFPALGNSDPANDWKLAVDLGYEIQIDDTGKNPDVTPNTFGDPLHQTGAVYKLAPATKLASLPVGQWNTYEIEVKGKDITVKLNGELVSNLKNGNRPLKGHIGLQNHHFGSRVQFRNIRIKIL
;
A
#
# COMPACT_ATOMS: atom_id res chain seq x y z
N MET A 1 -11.65 -41.93 8.58
CA MET A 1 -10.36 -42.65 8.55
C MET A 1 -9.36 -41.94 9.49
N ILE A 2 -9.78 -41.56 10.70
CA ILE A 2 -8.98 -40.87 11.73
C ILE A 2 -9.19 -41.63 13.04
N ASN A 3 -8.67 -42.85 13.16
CA ASN A 3 -8.76 -43.62 14.41
C ASN A 3 -7.63 -44.64 14.59
N ARG A 4 -6.48 -44.44 13.94
CA ARG A 4 -5.26 -45.23 14.18
C ARG A 4 -4.02 -44.39 13.93
N LEU A 5 -3.64 -43.59 14.90
CA LEU A 5 -2.26 -43.13 15.03
C LEU A 5 -1.80 -43.53 16.43
N ILE A 6 -1.10 -44.67 16.48
CA ILE A 6 -0.23 -45.03 17.59
C ILE A 6 1.01 -44.14 17.41
N GLU A 7 1.41 -43.42 18.45
CA GLU A 7 2.66 -42.65 18.46
C GLU A 7 3.84 -43.59 18.23
N THR A 8 4.29 -43.67 16.98
CA THR A 8 5.64 -44.10 16.67
C THR A 8 6.49 -42.82 16.60
N ASN A 9 7.67 -42.82 17.24
CA ASN A 9 8.67 -41.74 17.17
C ASN A 9 9.26 -41.54 15.74
N GLN A 10 8.55 -41.93 14.70
CA GLN A 10 8.89 -41.65 13.31
C GLN A 10 8.01 -40.49 12.84
N THR A 11 8.64 -39.35 12.56
CA THR A 11 8.02 -38.25 11.83
C THR A 11 7.50 -38.80 10.50
N VAL A 12 6.19 -38.97 10.40
CA VAL A 12 5.52 -39.23 9.12
C VAL A 12 5.74 -37.96 8.30
N GLU A 13 6.37 -38.08 7.13
CA GLU A 13 6.43 -36.96 6.19
C GLU A 13 5.00 -36.51 5.90
N VAL A 14 4.67 -35.27 6.26
CA VAL A 14 3.41 -34.66 5.86
C VAL A 14 3.41 -34.64 4.34
N GLN A 15 2.43 -35.30 3.71
CA GLN A 15 2.28 -35.24 2.26
C GLN A 15 2.06 -33.80 1.82
N GLU A 16 3.07 -33.19 1.21
CA GLU A 16 2.93 -31.95 0.47
C GLU A 16 2.22 -32.28 -0.84
N THR A 17 0.93 -31.95 -0.92
CA THR A 17 0.19 -32.00 -2.18
C THR A 17 0.00 -30.59 -2.67
N ALA A 18 0.22 -30.36 -3.97
CA ALA A 18 -0.15 -29.10 -4.63
C ALA A 18 -1.61 -28.71 -4.32
N PHE A 19 -2.48 -29.70 -4.12
CA PHE A 19 -3.87 -29.53 -3.73
C PHE A 19 -4.06 -28.87 -2.35
N ALA A 20 -3.28 -29.21 -1.32
CA ALA A 20 -3.46 -28.67 0.03
C ALA A 20 -3.03 -27.19 0.15
N ILE A 21 -2.09 -26.73 -0.69
CA ILE A 21 -1.58 -25.35 -0.69
C ILE A 21 -2.39 -24.44 -1.63
N ASP A 22 -2.88 -24.98 -2.75
CA ASP A 22 -3.48 -24.17 -3.82
C ASP A 22 -5.01 -23.92 -3.67
N VAL A 23 -5.73 -24.66 -2.79
CA VAL A 23 -7.19 -24.50 -2.68
C VAL A 23 -7.62 -23.07 -2.32
N LEU A 24 -6.94 -22.43 -1.36
CA LEU A 24 -7.24 -21.04 -1.02
C LEU A 24 -6.72 -20.07 -2.08
N GLY A 25 -5.56 -20.38 -2.67
CA GLY A 25 -4.98 -19.64 -3.77
C GLY A 25 -5.94 -19.51 -4.95
N ARG A 26 -6.68 -20.56 -5.31
CA ARG A 26 -7.66 -20.55 -6.43
C ARG A 26 -8.75 -19.50 -6.33
N TYR A 27 -9.09 -19.02 -5.14
CA TYR A 27 -10.12 -17.99 -4.95
C TYR A 27 -9.57 -16.56 -5.01
N ILE A 28 -8.25 -16.39 -4.92
CA ILE A 28 -7.57 -15.10 -4.82
C ILE A 28 -6.63 -14.91 -6.02
N CYS A 29 -5.74 -15.86 -6.23
CA CYS A 29 -4.73 -15.86 -7.25
C CYS A 29 -5.29 -16.18 -8.64
N SER A 30 -4.67 -15.58 -9.64
CA SER A 30 -4.80 -15.91 -11.05
C SER A 30 -3.60 -16.73 -11.49
N THR A 31 -3.80 -17.62 -12.46
CA THR A 31 -2.70 -18.19 -13.22
C THR A 31 -2.10 -17.14 -14.16
N TRP A 32 -0.87 -17.38 -14.63
CA TRP A 32 -0.28 -16.55 -15.68
C TRP A 32 -1.14 -16.49 -16.95
N ASP A 33 -1.75 -17.62 -17.33
CA ASP A 33 -2.57 -17.72 -18.52
C ASP A 33 -3.88 -16.94 -18.36
N GLU A 34 -4.52 -16.96 -17.18
CA GLU A 34 -5.68 -16.13 -16.87
C GLU A 34 -5.34 -14.62 -16.94
N ALA A 35 -4.19 -14.24 -16.37
CA ALA A 35 -3.76 -12.85 -16.36
C ALA A 35 -3.38 -12.33 -17.76
N THR A 36 -2.78 -13.17 -18.62
CA THR A 36 -2.33 -12.76 -19.97
C THR A 36 -3.39 -12.96 -21.04
N ASN A 37 -4.30 -13.91 -20.89
CA ASN A 37 -5.44 -14.13 -21.80
C ASN A 37 -6.72 -13.46 -21.29
N ASN A 38 -6.61 -12.30 -20.64
CA ASN A 38 -7.71 -11.58 -19.98
C ASN A 38 -8.69 -10.87 -20.93
N GLY A 39 -8.82 -11.33 -22.18
CA GLY A 39 -9.66 -10.71 -23.21
C GLY A 39 -8.99 -9.56 -24.00
N GLY A 40 -7.65 -9.50 -23.98
CA GLY A 40 -6.87 -8.56 -24.79
C GLY A 40 -6.81 -7.13 -24.27
N VAL A 41 -7.22 -6.90 -23.02
CA VAL A 41 -7.17 -5.57 -22.39
C VAL A 41 -5.83 -5.39 -21.68
N ALA A 42 -5.13 -4.30 -22.00
CA ALA A 42 -3.85 -3.99 -21.35
C ALA A 42 -4.03 -3.65 -19.86
N PHE A 43 -2.99 -3.93 -19.06
CA PHE A 43 -2.91 -3.41 -17.70
C PHE A 43 -2.45 -1.95 -17.71
N ASP A 44 -2.99 -1.17 -16.79
CA ASP A 44 -2.61 0.23 -16.55
C ASP A 44 -1.46 0.32 -15.55
N ALA A 45 -1.34 -0.67 -14.65
CA ALA A 45 -0.25 -0.79 -13.71
C ALA A 45 0.15 -2.26 -13.49
N VAL A 46 1.45 -2.51 -13.37
CA VAL A 46 2.02 -3.77 -12.89
C VAL A 46 2.79 -3.50 -11.60
N VAL A 47 2.43 -4.19 -10.52
CA VAL A 47 3.12 -4.13 -9.23
C VAL A 47 3.92 -5.40 -9.01
N ILE A 48 5.22 -5.25 -8.79
CA ILE A 48 6.18 -6.34 -8.63
C ILE A 48 6.48 -6.51 -7.14
N GLY A 49 6.07 -7.64 -6.59
CA GLY A 49 6.07 -7.94 -5.16
C GLY A 49 4.73 -7.58 -4.53
N ALA A 50 4.07 -8.58 -3.95
CA ALA A 50 2.85 -8.51 -3.17
C ALA A 50 3.14 -8.58 -1.66
N GLY A 51 4.35 -8.16 -1.25
CA GLY A 51 4.72 -7.95 0.14
C GLY A 51 4.02 -6.73 0.77
N MET A 52 4.50 -6.31 1.94
CA MET A 52 3.94 -5.19 2.72
C MET A 52 3.55 -3.97 1.87
N PHE A 53 4.49 -3.45 1.09
CA PHE A 53 4.33 -2.17 0.38
C PHE A 53 3.66 -2.34 -0.99
N GLY A 54 3.95 -3.43 -1.70
CA GLY A 54 3.41 -3.65 -3.03
C GLY A 54 1.94 -4.06 -3.00
N ALA A 55 1.54 -4.93 -2.07
CA ALA A 55 0.13 -5.26 -1.87
C ALA A 55 -0.70 -4.02 -1.48
N TYR A 56 -0.17 -3.21 -0.56
CA TYR A 56 -0.79 -1.95 -0.16
C TYR A 56 -0.86 -0.96 -1.34
N CYS A 57 0.22 -0.78 -2.10
CA CYS A 57 0.23 0.08 -3.28
C CYS A 57 -0.79 -0.36 -4.34
N ALA A 58 -0.84 -1.66 -4.66
CA ALA A 58 -1.78 -2.23 -5.62
C ALA A 58 -3.24 -2.00 -5.21
N GLU A 59 -3.56 -2.22 -3.92
CA GLU A 59 -4.90 -1.96 -3.37
C GLU A 59 -5.27 -0.49 -3.48
N LYS A 60 -4.36 0.45 -3.18
CA LYS A 60 -4.63 1.88 -3.34
C LYS A 60 -4.84 2.27 -4.80
N ILE A 61 -4.06 1.75 -5.73
CA ILE A 61 -4.30 2.00 -7.17
C ILE A 61 -5.69 1.48 -7.54
N TYR A 62 -6.04 0.26 -7.15
CA TYR A 62 -7.32 -0.38 -7.50
C TYR A 62 -8.54 0.32 -6.88
N ARG A 63 -8.51 0.70 -5.59
CA ARG A 63 -9.67 1.29 -4.90
C ARG A 63 -9.82 2.79 -5.13
N GLN A 64 -8.74 3.51 -5.45
CA GLN A 64 -8.78 4.96 -5.69
C GLN A 64 -8.95 5.31 -7.18
N SER A 65 -9.12 4.31 -8.05
CA SER A 65 -9.24 4.53 -9.49
C SER A 65 -9.94 3.38 -10.19
N ASN A 66 -10.10 3.51 -11.50
CA ASN A 66 -10.57 2.44 -12.36
C ASN A 66 -9.46 1.66 -13.06
N LEU A 67 -8.21 1.89 -12.70
CA LEU A 67 -7.08 1.27 -13.37
C LEU A 67 -7.09 -0.25 -13.21
N ARG A 68 -6.65 -0.95 -14.26
CA ARG A 68 -6.40 -2.39 -14.26
C ARG A 68 -5.00 -2.65 -13.73
N VAL A 69 -4.93 -3.39 -12.64
CA VAL A 69 -3.69 -3.67 -11.91
C VAL A 69 -3.36 -5.16 -12.00
N LEU A 70 -2.12 -5.46 -12.38
CA LEU A 70 -1.54 -6.80 -12.27
C LEU A 70 -0.50 -6.81 -11.16
N VAL A 71 -0.64 -7.71 -10.20
CA VAL A 71 0.35 -7.96 -9.16
C VAL A 71 1.10 -9.25 -9.49
N LEU A 72 2.42 -9.20 -9.53
CA LEU A 72 3.29 -10.36 -9.75
C LEU A 72 4.11 -10.59 -8.48
N ASP A 73 4.03 -11.77 -7.88
CA ASP A 73 4.83 -12.14 -6.70
C ASP A 73 5.61 -13.42 -6.95
N ALA A 74 6.86 -13.47 -6.48
CA ALA A 74 7.72 -14.64 -6.62
C ALA A 74 7.30 -15.81 -5.69
N GLY A 75 6.58 -15.51 -4.62
CA GLY A 75 6.11 -16.43 -3.59
C GLY A 75 4.69 -16.96 -3.80
N SER A 76 4.26 -17.80 -2.85
CA SER A 76 2.92 -18.42 -2.82
C SER A 76 1.90 -17.62 -1.99
N PHE A 77 0.62 -17.97 -2.14
CA PHE A 77 -0.39 -17.64 -1.13
C PHE A 77 -0.34 -18.68 -0.01
N LEU A 78 0.16 -18.29 1.18
CA LEU A 78 0.37 -19.22 2.29
C LEU A 78 -0.76 -19.16 3.34
N VAL A 79 -1.03 -17.96 3.85
CA VAL A 79 -2.06 -17.67 4.85
C VAL A 79 -2.73 -16.34 4.51
N SER A 80 -3.96 -16.16 4.96
CA SER A 80 -4.76 -14.97 4.67
C SER A 80 -4.50 -13.79 5.60
N GLU A 81 -3.76 -13.98 6.68
CA GLU A 81 -3.59 -13.00 7.77
C GLU A 81 -2.24 -13.19 8.48
N HIS A 82 -1.80 -12.17 9.22
CA HIS A 82 -0.57 -12.20 10.05
C HIS A 82 -0.48 -13.47 10.92
N VAL A 83 0.70 -14.10 10.99
CA VAL A 83 0.85 -15.43 11.62
C VAL A 83 0.51 -15.44 13.11
N GLN A 84 0.63 -14.30 13.79
CA GLN A 84 0.27 -14.14 15.21
C GLN A 84 -1.24 -14.01 15.46
N ASN A 85 -2.04 -13.81 14.42
CA ASN A 85 -3.51 -13.80 14.52
C ASN A 85 -4.08 -15.22 14.35
N LEU A 86 -3.24 -16.18 13.94
CA LEU A 86 -3.60 -17.57 13.76
C LEU A 86 -3.28 -18.38 15.02
N ALA A 87 -3.98 -19.51 15.19
CA ALA A 87 -3.49 -20.57 16.08
C ALA A 87 -2.06 -20.95 15.68
N ARG A 88 -1.24 -21.43 16.63
CA ARG A 88 0.21 -21.60 16.45
C ARG A 88 0.56 -22.72 15.45
N VAL A 89 0.45 -22.41 14.16
CA VAL A 89 0.65 -23.32 13.02
C VAL A 89 2.13 -23.59 12.70
N GLY A 90 3.05 -23.06 13.50
CA GLY A 90 4.50 -23.26 13.32
C GLY A 90 5.14 -22.43 12.22
N LEU A 91 4.41 -21.47 11.63
CA LEU A 91 4.95 -20.54 10.62
C LEU A 91 5.69 -19.39 11.30
N ASN A 92 7.00 -19.52 11.48
CA ASN A 92 7.83 -18.54 12.18
C ASN A 92 8.81 -17.84 11.23
N SER A 93 9.33 -16.69 11.65
CA SER A 93 10.49 -16.07 11.01
C SER A 93 11.76 -16.88 11.28
N THR A 94 12.63 -17.00 10.29
CA THR A 94 13.93 -17.67 10.46
C THR A 94 14.93 -16.81 11.24
N GLY A 95 15.92 -17.45 11.88
CA GLY A 95 17.14 -16.76 12.33
C GLY A 95 17.98 -16.22 11.17
N ALA A 96 18.92 -15.32 11.46
CA ALA A 96 19.81 -14.76 10.45
C ALA A 96 20.94 -15.72 10.06
N ILE A 97 21.28 -15.72 8.77
CA ILE A 97 22.39 -16.49 8.20
C ILE A 97 23.29 -15.57 7.37
N GLN A 98 24.58 -15.85 7.37
CA GLN A 98 25.52 -15.15 6.50
C GLN A 98 25.71 -15.96 5.21
N VAL A 99 25.33 -15.36 4.08
CA VAL A 99 25.52 -15.95 2.74
C VAL A 99 26.54 -15.10 1.99
N ALA A 100 27.82 -15.42 2.14
CA ALA A 100 28.90 -14.71 1.44
C ALA A 100 29.21 -15.31 0.06
N ALA A 101 28.71 -16.51 -0.26
CA ALA A 101 28.84 -17.16 -1.56
C ALA A 101 27.63 -18.08 -1.84
N ASN A 102 27.32 -18.37 -3.11
CA ASN A 102 26.17 -19.20 -3.48
C ASN A 102 26.18 -20.59 -2.82
N ASN A 103 27.36 -21.19 -2.62
CA ASN A 103 27.48 -22.49 -1.97
C ASN A 103 27.19 -22.47 -0.45
N GLN A 104 26.99 -21.29 0.14
CA GLN A 104 26.58 -21.10 1.52
C GLN A 104 25.08 -20.81 1.65
N ASP A 105 24.37 -20.69 0.52
CA ASP A 105 22.94 -20.46 0.50
C ASP A 105 22.21 -21.76 0.89
N PRO A 106 21.48 -21.80 2.01
CA PRO A 106 20.74 -22.99 2.42
C PRO A 106 19.45 -23.18 1.60
N GLY A 107 19.15 -22.29 0.65
CA GLY A 107 17.89 -22.28 -0.07
C GLY A 107 16.74 -21.81 0.81
N THR A 108 15.54 -22.29 0.49
CA THR A 108 14.32 -21.91 1.21
C THR A 108 14.31 -22.50 2.62
N ARG A 109 14.05 -21.67 3.62
CA ARG A 109 13.95 -22.01 5.05
C ARG A 109 12.56 -21.69 5.57
N GLU A 110 12.07 -22.46 6.55
CA GLU A 110 10.73 -22.28 7.15
C GLU A 110 9.64 -22.04 6.08
N ARG A 111 9.68 -22.84 5.01
CA ARG A 111 8.78 -22.83 3.83
C ARG A 111 8.85 -21.65 2.88
N VAL A 112 9.11 -20.43 3.36
CA VAL A 112 9.02 -19.21 2.51
C VAL A 112 10.22 -18.29 2.61
N TRP A 113 11.17 -18.53 3.52
CA TRP A 113 12.28 -17.59 3.74
C TRP A 113 13.48 -17.91 2.85
N GLY A 114 13.79 -17.02 1.91
CA GLY A 114 14.97 -17.10 1.05
C GLY A 114 15.89 -15.90 1.23
N SER A 115 17.17 -16.03 0.92
CA SER A 115 18.11 -14.91 0.88
C SER A 115 18.49 -14.62 -0.55
N PRO A 116 17.87 -13.70 -1.29
CA PRO A 116 18.22 -13.49 -2.70
C PRO A 116 19.56 -12.77 -2.91
N TRP A 117 20.10 -12.13 -1.88
CA TRP A 117 21.39 -11.46 -1.92
C TRP A 117 22.49 -12.22 -1.18
N ARG A 118 23.73 -11.78 -1.43
CA ARG A 118 24.94 -12.13 -0.68
C ARG A 118 25.39 -10.98 0.19
N SER A 119 26.06 -11.28 1.30
CA SER A 119 26.61 -10.27 2.21
C SER A 119 27.74 -10.79 3.11
N GLN A 120 28.56 -9.87 3.62
CA GLN A 120 29.48 -10.15 4.72
C GLN A 120 28.82 -10.18 6.11
N VAL A 121 27.56 -9.77 6.25
CA VAL A 121 26.81 -9.89 7.52
C VAL A 121 25.63 -10.82 7.37
N ALA A 122 25.09 -11.29 8.51
CA ALA A 122 23.97 -12.21 8.52
C ALA A 122 22.63 -11.49 8.32
N PHE A 123 21.73 -12.11 7.55
CA PHE A 123 20.35 -11.64 7.32
C PHE A 123 19.35 -12.77 7.53
N PRO A 124 18.13 -12.49 8.01
CA PRO A 124 17.06 -13.48 8.01
C PRO A 124 16.43 -13.67 6.61
N GLY A 125 16.67 -12.77 5.66
CA GLY A 125 16.19 -12.88 4.28
C GLY A 125 14.80 -12.28 4.03
N LEU A 126 14.18 -12.67 2.92
CA LEU A 126 12.81 -12.30 2.52
C LEU A 126 11.86 -13.47 2.67
N ALA A 127 10.63 -13.18 3.09
CA ALA A 127 9.52 -14.12 3.01
C ALA A 127 8.90 -14.04 1.60
N TYR A 128 9.07 -15.10 0.81
CA TYR A 128 8.47 -15.32 -0.50
C TYR A 128 7.04 -15.84 -0.35
N CYS A 129 6.14 -14.93 -0.01
CA CYS A 129 4.71 -15.20 0.04
C CYS A 129 3.91 -13.90 -0.04
N LEU A 130 2.61 -14.00 -0.36
CA LEU A 130 1.69 -12.87 -0.27
C LEU A 130 1.76 -12.24 1.13
N GLY A 131 1.82 -10.90 1.20
CA GLY A 131 2.03 -10.17 2.45
C GLY A 131 3.51 -10.05 2.84
N GLY A 132 4.37 -10.98 2.40
CA GLY A 132 5.80 -10.99 2.65
C GLY A 132 6.13 -10.81 4.14
N ARG A 133 7.09 -9.95 4.45
CA ARG A 133 7.48 -9.67 5.85
C ARG A 133 6.37 -9.07 6.71
N SER A 134 5.28 -8.52 6.12
CA SER A 134 4.13 -8.06 6.92
C SER A 134 3.37 -9.19 7.60
N LEU A 135 3.58 -10.46 7.21
CA LEU A 135 2.99 -11.59 7.93
C LEU A 135 3.71 -11.91 9.26
N TYR A 136 4.92 -11.36 9.46
CA TYR A 136 5.85 -11.79 10.52
C TYR A 136 6.39 -10.65 11.38
N TRP A 137 6.13 -9.40 11.01
CA TRP A 137 6.74 -8.22 11.64
C TRP A 137 6.23 -7.93 13.05
N GLY A 138 6.83 -6.94 13.71
CA GLY A 138 6.52 -6.56 15.10
C GLY A 138 5.28 -5.67 15.29
N GLY A 139 4.75 -5.03 14.25
CA GLY A 139 3.62 -4.09 14.36
C GLY A 139 4.01 -2.67 14.81
N TRP A 140 5.21 -2.46 15.34
CA TRP A 140 5.70 -1.14 15.74
C TRP A 140 5.72 -0.15 14.56
N SER A 141 4.99 0.96 14.74
CA SER A 141 4.70 1.93 13.68
C SER A 141 4.88 3.39 14.14
N PRO A 142 6.02 3.77 14.76
CA PRO A 142 6.25 5.15 15.14
C PRO A 142 6.38 6.08 13.91
N ARG A 143 5.82 7.29 14.01
CA ARG A 143 6.11 8.37 13.06
C ARG A 143 7.58 8.81 13.16
N LEU A 144 8.14 9.27 12.04
CA LEU A 144 9.35 10.10 12.05
C LEU A 144 9.09 11.41 12.79
N THR A 145 10.08 11.89 13.55
CA THR A 145 10.01 13.18 14.25
C THR A 145 10.25 14.34 13.29
N ALA A 146 9.92 15.56 13.72
CA ALA A 146 10.27 16.77 12.95
C ALA A 146 11.78 16.88 12.69
N ALA A 147 12.61 16.41 13.62
CA ALA A 147 14.06 16.41 13.46
C ALA A 147 14.55 15.37 12.42
N ASP A 148 13.87 14.23 12.31
CA ASP A 148 14.13 13.25 11.25
C ASP A 148 13.74 13.82 9.88
N LEU A 149 12.56 14.46 9.81
CA LEU A 149 12.00 15.02 8.59
C LEU A 149 12.71 16.30 8.11
N ALA A 150 13.53 16.94 8.94
CA ALA A 150 14.31 18.12 8.55
C ALA A 150 15.29 17.86 7.39
N GLN A 151 15.66 16.59 7.15
CA GLN A 151 16.51 16.17 6.03
C GLN A 151 15.71 15.61 4.84
N TRP A 152 14.38 15.63 4.93
CA TRP A 152 13.48 15.18 3.88
C TRP A 152 13.03 16.35 3.00
N PRO A 153 12.62 16.09 1.74
CA PRO A 153 12.01 17.11 0.91
C PRO A 153 10.75 17.72 1.56
N ASN A 154 10.68 19.05 1.61
CA ASN A 154 9.60 19.80 2.29
C ASN A 154 8.18 19.38 1.86
N ASP A 155 7.98 19.05 0.59
CA ASP A 155 6.66 18.65 0.08
C ASP A 155 6.22 17.27 0.60
N VAL A 156 7.18 16.40 0.92
CA VAL A 156 6.92 15.10 1.53
C VAL A 156 6.59 15.28 3.00
N ASP A 157 7.41 16.04 3.74
CA ASP A 157 7.14 16.40 5.14
C ASP A 157 5.74 17.03 5.31
N LYS A 158 5.40 18.05 4.52
CA LYS A 158 4.07 18.68 4.54
C LYS A 158 2.94 17.69 4.24
N SER A 159 3.16 16.70 3.36
CA SER A 159 2.14 15.70 3.06
C SER A 159 1.93 14.70 4.20
N PHE A 160 2.96 14.45 5.00
CA PHE A 160 2.89 13.60 6.18
C PHE A 160 2.15 14.29 7.34
N GLN A 161 2.35 15.59 7.51
CA GLN A 161 1.74 16.40 8.57
C GLN A 161 0.22 16.58 8.39
N ASP A 162 -0.47 16.82 9.51
CA ASP A 162 -1.94 16.91 9.54
C ASP A 162 -2.46 18.13 8.77
N LEU A 163 -3.15 17.88 7.66
CA LEU A 163 -3.87 18.90 6.89
C LEU A 163 -5.31 19.08 7.41
N PRO A 164 -5.91 20.28 7.31
CA PRO A 164 -7.29 20.50 7.73
C PRO A 164 -8.28 19.62 6.93
N ALA A 165 -9.26 19.04 7.63
CA ALA A 165 -10.40 18.26 7.13
C ALA A 165 -10.23 16.74 6.86
N GLY A 166 -9.13 16.10 7.29
CA GLY A 166 -9.03 14.62 7.18
C GLY A 166 -7.82 13.94 7.82
N GLY A 167 -6.91 14.70 8.43
CA GLY A 167 -5.61 14.19 8.90
C GLY A 167 -4.62 14.03 7.75
N GLY A 168 -3.33 14.11 8.09
CA GLY A 168 -2.21 13.98 7.15
C GLY A 168 -2.07 12.55 6.62
N ALA A 169 -1.12 12.33 5.70
CA ALA A 169 -0.92 11.01 5.12
C ALA A 169 -0.53 9.94 6.18
N TYR A 170 0.15 10.33 7.26
CA TYR A 170 0.39 9.43 8.40
C TYR A 170 -0.91 9.00 9.06
N THR A 171 -1.76 9.95 9.46
CA THR A 171 -3.05 9.68 10.13
C THR A 171 -3.94 8.75 9.31
N GLN A 172 -3.99 8.93 7.99
CA GLN A 172 -4.76 8.03 7.13
C GLN A 172 -4.17 6.61 7.09
N THR A 173 -2.85 6.49 7.05
CA THR A 173 -2.17 5.19 7.02
C THR A 173 -2.30 4.48 8.37
N GLU A 174 -2.17 5.20 9.48
CA GLU A 174 -2.35 4.69 10.85
C GLU A 174 -3.74 4.11 11.06
N ARG A 175 -4.79 4.78 10.58
CA ARG A 175 -6.16 4.26 10.65
C ARG A 175 -6.34 2.97 9.87
N GLU A 176 -5.73 2.88 8.69
CA GLU A 176 -5.87 1.70 7.83
C GLU A 176 -5.09 0.49 8.33
N ILE A 177 -4.00 0.70 9.07
CA ILE A 177 -3.19 -0.39 9.63
C ILE A 177 -3.48 -0.66 11.10
N GLY A 178 -4.48 0.00 11.68
CA GLY A 178 -4.91 -0.24 13.07
C GLY A 178 -3.94 0.30 14.14
N VAL A 179 -3.26 1.41 13.85
CA VAL A 179 -2.54 2.22 14.86
C VAL A 179 -3.48 3.24 15.52
N ASP A 180 -4.45 3.76 14.78
CA ASP A 180 -5.48 4.71 15.24
C ASP A 180 -6.88 4.12 14.99
N PRO A 181 -7.74 3.93 16.02
CA PRO A 181 -7.52 4.29 17.42
C PRO A 181 -6.46 3.41 18.10
N ALA A 182 -5.85 3.97 19.15
CA ALA A 182 -4.89 3.25 19.98
C ALA A 182 -5.51 1.98 20.59
N THR A 183 -4.68 0.96 20.76
CA THR A 183 -5.13 -0.36 21.20
C THR A 183 -5.32 -0.44 22.72
N ASP A 184 -6.35 -1.15 23.17
CA ASP A 184 -6.76 -1.20 24.58
C ASP A 184 -6.06 -2.31 25.38
N TYR A 185 -5.50 -3.34 24.73
CA TYR A 185 -4.86 -4.46 25.44
C TYR A 185 -3.45 -4.14 26.00
N ILE A 186 -2.84 -3.04 25.56
CA ILE A 186 -1.54 -2.54 26.05
C ILE A 186 -1.67 -1.42 27.07
N SER A 187 -2.90 -0.96 27.32
CA SER A 187 -3.22 0.14 28.22
C SER A 187 -3.96 -0.37 29.46
N GLY A 188 -3.79 0.33 30.58
CA GLY A 188 -4.32 -0.06 31.90
C GLY A 188 -3.27 0.06 33.01
N SER A 189 -3.51 -0.56 34.17
CA SER A 189 -2.79 -0.21 35.40
C SER A 189 -1.27 -0.44 35.33
N LEU A 190 -0.80 -1.46 34.59
CA LEU A 190 0.64 -1.66 34.39
C LEU A 190 1.24 -0.58 33.48
N TYR A 191 0.53 -0.23 32.40
CA TYR A 191 0.93 0.84 31.49
C TYR A 191 0.98 2.18 32.22
N ASP A 192 -0.06 2.52 32.99
CA ASP A 192 -0.15 3.78 33.73
C ASP A 192 1.01 3.95 34.71
N GLU A 193 1.33 2.90 35.48
CA GLU A 193 2.43 2.95 36.43
C GLU A 193 3.80 3.02 35.73
N LEU A 194 4.01 2.24 34.66
CA LEU A 194 5.25 2.29 33.89
C LEU A 194 5.45 3.66 33.23
N HIS A 195 4.41 4.18 32.58
CA HIS A 195 4.43 5.48 31.92
C HIS A 195 4.74 6.58 32.93
N LYS A 196 4.01 6.63 34.04
CA LYS A 196 4.23 7.59 35.14
C LYS A 196 5.65 7.54 35.68
N LYS A 197 6.18 6.33 35.95
CA LYS A 197 7.57 6.18 36.41
C LYS A 197 8.56 6.69 35.36
N MET A 198 8.37 6.33 34.09
CA MET A 198 9.26 6.74 33.01
C MET A 198 9.25 8.27 32.84
N ASP A 199 8.07 8.86 32.79
CA ASP A 199 7.87 10.31 32.68
C ASP A 199 8.51 11.06 33.85
N THR A 200 8.36 10.54 35.07
CA THR A 200 8.98 11.09 36.28
C THR A 200 10.51 11.07 36.19
N VAL A 201 11.09 9.95 35.73
CA VAL A 201 12.55 9.80 35.57
C VAL A 201 13.09 10.76 34.51
N ILE A 202 12.39 10.88 33.38
CA ILE A 202 12.80 11.73 32.26
C ILE A 202 12.72 13.22 32.66
N LYS A 203 11.67 13.63 33.39
CA LYS A 203 11.47 15.03 33.79
C LYS A 203 12.26 15.47 35.03
N ALA A 204 12.89 14.54 35.76
CA ALA A 204 13.64 14.85 36.97
C ALA A 204 14.87 15.74 36.67
N PRO A 205 15.24 16.69 37.57
CA PRO A 205 16.51 17.41 37.46
C PRO A 205 17.70 16.44 37.47
N GLY A 206 18.52 16.45 36.42
CA GLY A 206 19.59 15.46 36.26
C GLY A 206 19.08 14.06 35.88
N GLY A 207 17.92 13.98 35.20
CA GLY A 207 17.44 12.78 34.53
C GLY A 207 18.45 12.20 33.53
N ILE A 208 18.10 11.10 32.87
CA ILE A 208 19.04 10.39 31.99
C ILE A 208 19.35 11.28 30.76
N PRO A 209 20.59 11.78 30.58
CA PRO A 209 20.86 12.90 29.66
C PRO A 209 20.54 12.64 28.19
N THR A 210 20.50 11.37 27.78
CA THR A 210 20.28 10.95 26.39
C THR A 210 18.86 10.49 26.13
N VAL A 211 17.94 10.63 27.09
CA VAL A 211 16.52 10.26 26.97
C VAL A 211 15.67 11.53 26.91
N ASP A 212 14.93 11.70 25.83
CA ASP A 212 14.23 12.94 25.52
C ASP A 212 12.77 12.91 26.01
N SER A 213 12.07 11.79 25.79
CA SER A 213 10.62 11.70 26.03
C SER A 213 10.11 10.26 26.08
N VAL A 214 8.95 10.07 26.67
CA VAL A 214 8.08 8.91 26.50
C VAL A 214 6.85 9.32 25.69
N ASN A 215 6.21 8.39 24.98
CA ASN A 215 5.00 8.65 24.20
C ASN A 215 3.93 9.37 25.01
N ASP A 216 3.02 10.08 24.33
CA ASP A 216 1.85 10.64 24.99
C ASP A 216 1.02 9.53 25.63
N HIS A 217 0.54 9.79 26.85
CA HIS A 217 -0.14 8.78 27.67
C HIS A 217 -1.44 8.31 26.98
N ASP A 218 -2.23 9.25 26.45
CA ASP A 218 -3.53 8.98 25.85
C ASP A 218 -3.41 8.27 24.49
N THR A 219 -2.35 8.58 23.71
CA THR A 219 -2.14 7.92 22.41
C THR A 219 -1.47 6.56 22.50
N GLY A 220 -0.80 6.25 23.62
CA GLY A 220 -0.12 4.96 23.78
C GLY A 220 1.11 4.76 22.88
N ALA A 221 1.63 3.53 22.90
CA ALA A 221 2.67 3.11 21.96
C ALA A 221 2.06 2.85 20.56
N PRO A 222 2.70 3.32 19.47
CA PRO A 222 2.15 3.20 18.13
C PRO A 222 2.35 1.77 17.60
N LEU A 223 1.32 0.93 17.75
CA LEU A 223 1.29 -0.46 17.31
C LEU A 223 0.17 -0.66 16.27
N ALA A 224 0.50 -1.27 15.14
CA ALA A 224 -0.45 -1.69 14.10
C ALA A 224 -1.16 -2.99 14.51
N VAL A 225 -1.90 -2.92 15.61
CA VAL A 225 -2.62 -4.05 16.23
C VAL A 225 -3.89 -3.52 16.87
N GLN A 226 -5.05 -3.91 16.35
CA GLN A 226 -6.35 -3.57 16.95
C GLN A 226 -6.96 -4.80 17.62
N ALA A 227 -7.37 -4.68 18.87
CA ALA A 227 -8.10 -5.73 19.59
C ALA A 227 -9.61 -5.43 19.73
N ALA A 228 -10.04 -4.25 19.27
CA ALA A 228 -11.43 -3.81 19.28
C ALA A 228 -11.82 -3.33 17.88
N PRO A 229 -13.06 -3.58 17.41
CA PRO A 229 -13.48 -3.15 16.09
C PRO A 229 -13.54 -1.62 15.96
N PRO A 230 -13.17 -1.04 14.80
CA PRO A 230 -13.16 0.42 14.62
C PRO A 230 -14.56 1.04 14.56
N ALA A 231 -15.60 0.24 14.27
CA ALA A 231 -16.99 0.63 14.35
C ALA A 231 -17.89 -0.59 14.54
N SER A 232 -19.13 -0.37 14.96
CA SER A 232 -20.14 -1.44 15.04
C SER A 232 -20.32 -2.11 13.67
N GLY A 233 -20.21 -3.44 13.63
CA GLY A 233 -20.34 -4.23 12.40
C GLY A 233 -19.06 -4.38 11.57
N LEU A 234 -17.95 -3.73 11.95
CA LEU A 234 -16.63 -3.98 11.37
C LEU A 234 -15.87 -5.01 12.21
N PHE A 235 -15.08 -5.88 11.57
CA PHE A 235 -14.17 -6.77 12.27
C PHE A 235 -12.95 -5.99 12.77
N SER A 236 -12.34 -6.45 13.87
CA SER A 236 -11.04 -5.91 14.29
C SER A 236 -10.00 -6.27 13.25
N PHE A 237 -9.20 -5.29 12.83
CA PHE A 237 -7.96 -5.58 12.14
C PHE A 237 -6.99 -6.02 13.23
N ASP A 238 -6.80 -7.33 13.36
CA ASP A 238 -5.82 -7.89 14.28
C ASP A 238 -4.41 -7.36 13.92
N LYS A 239 -3.31 -8.00 14.34
CA LYS A 239 -1.98 -7.48 13.95
C LYS A 239 -1.87 -7.38 12.43
N TYR A 240 -1.58 -6.17 11.94
CA TYR A 240 -1.74 -5.86 10.52
C TYR A 240 -0.83 -6.71 9.63
N SER A 241 -1.39 -7.20 8.53
CA SER A 241 -0.66 -7.63 7.34
C SER A 241 -1.25 -6.97 6.10
N SER A 242 -0.48 -6.86 5.02
CA SER A 242 -1.03 -6.45 3.73
C SER A 242 -1.76 -7.58 2.97
N ALA A 243 -1.64 -8.84 3.42
CA ALA A 243 -2.29 -9.98 2.78
C ALA A 243 -3.84 -9.90 2.80
N PRO A 244 -4.50 -9.55 3.92
CA PRO A 244 -5.96 -9.40 3.97
C PRO A 244 -6.50 -8.34 3.02
N ILE A 245 -5.92 -7.13 3.05
CA ILE A 245 -6.43 -6.00 2.24
C ILE A 245 -6.31 -6.27 0.74
N LEU A 246 -5.24 -6.94 0.31
CA LEU A 246 -5.07 -7.31 -1.09
C LEU A 246 -6.02 -8.44 -1.46
N SER A 247 -6.18 -9.44 -0.59
CA SER A 247 -7.13 -10.54 -0.81
C SER A 247 -8.57 -10.03 -0.92
N GLU A 248 -8.96 -9.08 -0.07
CA GLU A 248 -10.28 -8.43 -0.13
C GLU A 248 -10.45 -7.65 -1.43
N ALA A 249 -9.49 -6.77 -1.78
CA ALA A 249 -9.54 -6.01 -3.03
C ALA A 249 -9.61 -6.91 -4.27
N ILE A 250 -8.93 -8.05 -4.25
CA ILE A 250 -9.00 -9.05 -5.33
C ILE A 250 -10.39 -9.67 -5.42
N ARG A 251 -11.01 -10.00 -4.28
CA ARG A 251 -12.37 -10.55 -4.24
C ARG A 251 -13.41 -9.53 -4.68
N GLU A 252 -13.25 -8.26 -4.30
CA GLU A 252 -14.07 -7.15 -4.81
C GLU A 252 -13.91 -6.99 -6.34
N ALA A 253 -12.70 -7.18 -6.85
CA ALA A 253 -12.41 -7.10 -8.28
C ALA A 253 -12.87 -8.31 -9.08
N ALA A 254 -13.33 -9.39 -8.43
CA ALA A 254 -13.77 -10.60 -9.10
C ALA A 254 -14.97 -10.28 -10.00
N ALA A 255 -14.75 -10.36 -11.31
CA ALA A 255 -15.76 -10.07 -12.31
C ALA A 255 -15.68 -11.09 -13.44
N SER A 256 -16.83 -11.45 -14.00
CA SER A 256 -16.92 -12.33 -15.16
C SER A 256 -17.55 -11.59 -16.33
N PRO A 257 -17.01 -11.73 -17.55
CA PRO A 257 -15.74 -12.40 -17.90
C PRO A 257 -14.48 -11.60 -17.47
N ASP A 258 -13.29 -12.22 -17.52
CA ASP A 258 -12.02 -11.64 -17.00
C ASP A 258 -11.63 -10.27 -17.57
N TRP A 259 -12.13 -9.90 -18.76
CA TRP A 259 -11.91 -8.54 -19.28
C TRP A 259 -12.58 -7.47 -18.40
N ARG A 260 -13.51 -7.82 -17.51
CA ARG A 260 -14.11 -6.92 -16.50
C ARG A 260 -13.33 -6.89 -15.18
N ARG A 261 -12.49 -7.89 -14.90
CA ARG A 261 -11.69 -7.96 -13.68
C ARG A 261 -10.62 -6.88 -13.70
N ARG A 262 -10.49 -6.09 -12.63
CA ARG A 262 -9.55 -4.94 -12.57
C ARG A 262 -8.30 -5.19 -11.73
N LEU A 263 -8.25 -6.28 -10.96
CA LEU A 263 -7.09 -6.61 -10.13
C LEU A 263 -6.79 -8.10 -10.24
N PHE A 264 -5.57 -8.41 -10.66
CA PHE A 264 -5.04 -9.76 -10.80
C PHE A 264 -3.84 -9.93 -9.89
N LEU A 265 -3.66 -11.12 -9.34
CA LEU A 265 -2.47 -11.51 -8.59
C LEU A 265 -1.96 -12.83 -9.14
N VAL A 266 -0.75 -12.84 -9.70
CA VAL A 266 -0.09 -14.07 -10.15
C VAL A 266 1.02 -14.42 -9.17
N PRO A 267 0.84 -15.46 -8.33
CA PRO A 267 1.89 -15.99 -7.46
C PRO A 267 2.90 -16.80 -8.29
N HIS A 268 4.04 -17.13 -7.69
CA HIS A 268 5.12 -17.86 -8.36
C HIS A 268 5.58 -17.24 -9.71
N ALA A 269 5.41 -15.93 -9.83
CA ALA A 269 5.82 -15.10 -10.95
C ALA A 269 7.03 -14.24 -10.53
N HIS A 270 8.22 -14.81 -10.68
CA HIS A 270 9.46 -14.14 -10.29
C HIS A 270 9.93 -13.22 -11.40
N VAL A 271 9.77 -11.91 -11.22
CA VAL A 271 10.26 -10.89 -12.16
C VAL A 271 11.78 -10.76 -12.03
N VAL A 272 12.50 -11.02 -13.13
CA VAL A 272 13.97 -11.08 -13.11
C VAL A 272 14.62 -9.86 -13.77
N LYS A 273 13.94 -9.25 -14.76
CA LYS A 273 14.45 -8.10 -15.53
C LYS A 273 13.33 -7.26 -16.16
N LEU A 274 13.57 -5.96 -16.33
CA LEU A 274 12.69 -5.03 -17.04
C LEU A 274 13.38 -4.53 -18.30
N ASN A 275 12.77 -4.74 -19.45
CA ASN A 275 13.31 -4.32 -20.75
C ASN A 275 12.73 -2.95 -21.13
N THR A 276 13.62 -2.02 -21.47
CA THR A 276 13.27 -0.63 -21.78
C THR A 276 13.44 -0.31 -23.26
N MET A 277 12.57 0.55 -23.78
CA MET A 277 12.74 1.19 -25.08
C MET A 277 12.67 2.71 -24.85
N GLY A 278 13.77 3.41 -25.14
CA GLY A 278 13.91 4.82 -24.74
C GLY A 278 13.84 4.96 -23.22
N SER A 279 12.98 5.86 -22.74
CA SER A 279 12.74 6.15 -21.32
C SER A 279 11.59 5.34 -20.71
N ALA A 280 11.09 4.29 -21.35
CA ALA A 280 9.96 3.52 -20.81
C ALA A 280 10.26 2.01 -20.76
N VAL A 281 9.80 1.35 -19.71
CA VAL A 281 9.69 -0.11 -19.65
C VAL A 281 8.57 -0.54 -20.61
N THR A 282 8.88 -1.47 -21.51
CA THR A 282 7.92 -1.97 -22.53
C THR A 282 7.71 -3.47 -22.44
N GLN A 283 8.56 -4.18 -21.69
CA GLN A 283 8.41 -5.61 -21.47
C GLN A 283 8.99 -6.01 -20.12
N ILE A 284 8.27 -6.88 -19.41
CA ILE A 284 8.67 -7.45 -18.12
C ILE A 284 9.07 -8.91 -18.35
N GLU A 285 10.29 -9.28 -17.98
CA GLU A 285 10.77 -10.65 -18.03
C GLU A 285 10.49 -11.36 -16.70
N VAL A 286 9.78 -12.49 -16.77
CA VAL A 286 9.27 -13.22 -15.60
C VAL A 286 9.64 -14.70 -15.71
N ARG A 287 9.91 -15.33 -14.58
CA ARG A 287 9.99 -16.79 -14.43
C ARG A 287 8.69 -17.27 -13.79
N VAL A 288 7.93 -18.09 -14.52
CA VAL A 288 6.68 -18.69 -14.06
C VAL A 288 6.82 -20.19 -14.21
N ASN A 289 6.63 -20.95 -13.12
CA ASN A 289 6.79 -22.41 -13.11
C ASN A 289 8.14 -22.86 -13.70
N GLY A 290 9.22 -22.13 -13.38
CA GLY A 290 10.57 -22.38 -13.89
C GLY A 290 10.80 -22.00 -15.36
N GLN A 291 9.77 -21.56 -16.10
CA GLN A 291 9.90 -21.16 -17.49
C GLN A 291 10.04 -19.64 -17.64
N GLN A 292 10.91 -19.22 -18.54
CA GLN A 292 11.02 -17.83 -18.97
C GLN A 292 9.77 -17.42 -19.77
N ARG A 293 9.21 -16.28 -19.40
CA ARG A 293 8.04 -15.65 -20.00
C ARG A 293 8.27 -14.14 -20.11
N PHE A 294 7.50 -13.51 -20.98
CA PHE A 294 7.57 -12.08 -21.23
C PHE A 294 6.16 -11.50 -21.21
N LEU A 295 5.97 -10.41 -20.48
CA LEU A 295 4.75 -9.61 -20.50
C LEU A 295 5.05 -8.31 -21.24
N ALA A 296 4.50 -8.14 -22.44
CA ALA A 296 4.54 -6.87 -23.14
C ALA A 296 3.58 -5.87 -22.46
N ILE A 297 4.03 -4.63 -22.28
CA ILE A 297 3.23 -3.57 -21.66
C ILE A 297 3.32 -2.28 -22.48
N SER A 298 2.29 -1.45 -22.35
CA SER A 298 2.30 -0.11 -22.93
C SER A 298 3.35 0.78 -22.25
N PRO A 299 4.02 1.72 -22.94
CA PRO A 299 4.83 2.77 -22.32
C PRO A 299 4.07 3.64 -21.31
N GLN A 300 2.72 3.64 -21.34
CA GLN A 300 1.88 4.31 -20.34
C GLN A 300 1.57 3.44 -19.11
N CYS A 301 1.82 2.13 -19.17
CA CYS A 301 1.60 1.24 -18.04
C CYS A 301 2.62 1.53 -16.95
N ALA A 302 2.16 1.86 -15.74
CA ALA A 302 3.05 2.03 -14.60
C ALA A 302 3.65 0.69 -14.17
N VAL A 303 4.92 0.66 -13.79
CA VAL A 303 5.63 -0.52 -13.29
C VAL A 303 6.20 -0.19 -11.92
N VAL A 304 5.66 -0.81 -10.87
CA VAL A 304 6.04 -0.52 -9.47
C VAL A 304 6.93 -1.63 -8.92
N LEU A 305 8.15 -1.28 -8.52
CA LEU A 305 9.10 -2.17 -7.87
C LEU A 305 8.88 -2.13 -6.35
N ALA A 306 8.35 -3.23 -5.78
CA ALA A 306 7.98 -3.33 -4.37
C ALA A 306 8.47 -4.64 -3.70
N SER A 307 9.58 -5.21 -4.18
CA SER A 307 10.18 -6.46 -3.71
C SER A 307 11.06 -6.32 -2.46
N GLY A 308 10.92 -5.21 -1.72
CA GLY A 308 11.84 -4.83 -0.63
C GLY A 308 13.07 -4.07 -1.12
N THR A 309 13.83 -3.48 -0.19
CA THR A 309 14.90 -2.53 -0.53
C THR A 309 15.98 -3.11 -1.42
N ILE A 310 16.56 -4.24 -1.03
CA ILE A 310 17.69 -4.85 -1.74
C ILE A 310 17.23 -5.37 -3.11
N GLU A 311 16.12 -6.11 -3.18
CA GLU A 311 15.68 -6.72 -4.44
C GLU A 311 15.06 -5.72 -5.43
N SER A 312 14.33 -4.71 -4.97
CA SER A 312 13.92 -3.61 -5.87
C SER A 312 15.13 -2.90 -6.47
N THR A 313 16.20 -2.72 -5.68
CA THR A 313 17.44 -2.09 -6.16
C THR A 313 18.20 -3.00 -7.12
N ARG A 314 18.33 -4.29 -6.81
CA ARG A 314 18.95 -5.28 -7.70
C ARG A 314 18.22 -5.34 -9.04
N LEU A 315 16.89 -5.39 -9.01
CA LEU A 315 16.08 -5.41 -10.24
C LEU A 315 16.27 -4.14 -11.07
N ALA A 316 16.30 -2.96 -10.43
CA ALA A 316 16.58 -1.70 -11.11
C ALA A 316 18.00 -1.65 -11.70
N LEU A 317 19.02 -2.08 -10.96
CA LEU A 317 20.42 -2.16 -11.43
C LEU A 317 20.57 -3.11 -12.62
N GLU A 318 19.90 -4.27 -12.59
CA GLU A 318 19.96 -5.24 -13.69
C GLU A 318 19.19 -4.76 -14.95
N SER A 319 18.28 -3.80 -14.78
CA SER A 319 17.38 -3.34 -15.85
C SER A 319 17.78 -2.00 -16.48
N PHE A 320 18.11 -0.99 -15.67
CA PHE A 320 18.34 0.40 -16.11
C PHE A 320 19.21 1.18 -15.11
N ALA A 321 20.37 0.62 -14.75
CA ALA A 321 21.26 1.17 -13.73
C ALA A 321 21.63 2.65 -13.89
N THR A 322 21.82 3.33 -12.76
CA THR A 322 22.53 4.61 -12.67
C THR A 322 23.62 4.52 -11.59
N PRO A 323 24.67 5.37 -11.65
CA PRO A 323 25.75 5.37 -10.64
C PRO A 323 25.30 5.62 -9.19
N ARG A 324 24.08 6.14 -9.02
CA ARG A 324 23.48 6.46 -7.72
C ARG A 324 22.82 5.25 -7.06
N MET A 325 22.31 4.30 -7.83
CA MET A 325 21.58 3.15 -7.28
C MET A 325 22.48 2.30 -6.37
N GLY A 326 21.90 1.86 -5.25
CA GLY A 326 22.61 1.05 -4.25
C GLY A 326 23.62 1.82 -3.42
N ARG A 327 23.78 3.14 -3.64
CA ARG A 327 24.33 4.05 -2.64
C ARG A 327 23.30 4.28 -1.53
N ASN A 328 23.66 5.01 -0.48
CA ASN A 328 22.75 5.39 0.60
C ASN A 328 22.05 4.20 1.29
N LEU A 329 22.67 3.03 1.30
CA LEU A 329 22.15 1.87 2.02
C LEU A 329 22.23 2.15 3.53
N MET A 330 21.07 2.17 4.17
CA MET A 330 20.91 2.32 5.62
C MET A 330 20.26 1.08 6.22
N ALA A 331 20.49 0.87 7.50
CA ALA A 331 19.81 -0.10 8.35
C ALA A 331 19.70 0.48 9.76
N HIS A 332 19.16 -0.27 10.72
CA HIS A 332 19.14 0.14 12.11
C HIS A 332 20.16 -0.61 12.96
N LEU A 333 20.70 0.08 13.94
CA LEU A 333 21.35 -0.49 15.11
C LEU A 333 20.26 -1.10 16.00
N ARG A 334 20.46 -2.27 16.58
CA ARG A 334 19.46 -2.90 17.46
C ARG A 334 20.05 -3.56 18.69
N SER A 335 19.49 -3.26 19.85
CA SER A 335 19.79 -3.96 21.11
C SER A 335 18.52 -4.51 21.73
N ASN A 336 18.64 -5.61 22.47
CA ASN A 336 17.55 -6.18 23.24
C ASN A 336 17.97 -6.33 24.70
N THR A 337 17.70 -5.30 25.52
CA THR A 337 17.96 -5.35 26.96
C THR A 337 16.73 -5.86 27.67
N VAL A 338 16.80 -7.09 28.20
CA VAL A 338 15.71 -7.72 28.94
C VAL A 338 16.05 -7.73 30.43
N VAL A 339 15.11 -7.28 31.25
CA VAL A 339 15.23 -7.27 32.70
C VAL A 339 13.99 -7.87 33.35
N ARG A 340 14.12 -8.34 34.59
CA ARG A 340 12.98 -8.56 35.47
C ARG A 340 13.15 -7.71 36.71
N VAL A 341 12.11 -6.96 37.05
CA VAL A 341 12.10 -6.05 38.19
C VAL A 341 11.09 -6.56 39.21
N LYS A 342 11.50 -6.64 40.48
CA LYS A 342 10.61 -7.08 41.56
C LYS A 342 9.36 -6.21 41.62
N ARG A 343 8.20 -6.83 41.78
CA ARG A 343 6.91 -6.14 41.91
C ARG A 343 6.87 -5.14 43.06
N ALA A 344 7.64 -5.37 44.12
CA ALA A 344 7.79 -4.42 45.24
C ALA A 344 8.41 -3.05 44.84
N ALA A 345 9.03 -2.96 43.66
CA ALA A 345 9.48 -1.69 43.10
C ALA A 345 8.34 -0.85 42.47
N PHE A 346 7.16 -1.44 42.26
CA PHE A 346 5.98 -0.79 41.68
C PHE A 346 4.96 -0.41 42.75
N ASP A 347 3.91 0.30 42.34
CA ASP A 347 2.78 0.64 43.21
C ASP A 347 2.18 -0.65 43.81
N PRO A 348 2.06 -0.76 45.16
CA PRO A 348 1.39 -1.89 45.81
C PRO A 348 -0.06 -2.10 45.38
N ALA A 349 -0.72 -1.07 44.83
CA ALA A 349 -2.07 -1.16 44.27
C ALA A 349 -2.13 -1.87 42.90
N LEU A 350 -0.98 -2.13 42.26
CA LEU A 350 -0.92 -2.81 40.97
C LEU A 350 -1.55 -4.22 41.08
N PRO A 351 -2.56 -4.55 40.25
CA PRO A 351 -3.27 -5.83 40.33
C PRO A 351 -2.34 -7.04 40.22
N LYS A 352 -2.67 -8.14 40.90
CA LYS A 352 -1.86 -9.38 40.80
C LYS A 352 -1.82 -9.91 39.36
N ALA A 353 -2.99 -9.99 38.72
CA ALA A 353 -3.09 -10.23 37.29
C ALA A 353 -2.69 -8.97 36.51
N LEU A 354 -1.45 -8.94 36.03
CA LEU A 354 -0.92 -7.88 35.19
C LEU A 354 -1.42 -7.98 33.76
N GLN A 355 -1.80 -6.83 33.22
CA GLN A 355 -1.98 -6.61 31.80
C GLN A 355 -0.61 -6.59 31.09
N ALA A 356 -0.61 -6.68 29.77
CA ALA A 356 0.57 -6.29 28.99
C ALA A 356 0.65 -4.76 28.93
N ALA A 357 1.86 -4.23 28.80
CA ALA A 357 2.08 -2.81 28.58
C ALA A 357 3.15 -2.59 27.52
N ALA A 358 3.00 -1.51 26.75
CA ALA A 358 4.02 -1.07 25.81
C ALA A 358 4.18 0.46 25.83
N LEU A 359 5.42 0.93 25.76
CA LEU A 359 5.78 2.35 25.69
C LEU A 359 6.77 2.58 24.54
N LEU A 360 6.76 3.77 23.97
CA LEU A 360 7.81 4.26 23.09
C LEU A 360 8.59 5.35 23.80
N VAL A 361 9.88 5.12 24.05
CA VAL A 361 10.77 6.12 24.66
C VAL A 361 11.75 6.59 23.61
N ARG A 362 11.93 7.90 23.46
CA ARG A 362 12.85 8.50 22.49
C ARG A 362 14.07 9.06 23.18
N GLY A 363 15.20 9.01 22.50
CA GLY A 363 16.44 9.59 22.98
C GLY A 363 17.31 10.11 21.84
N SER A 364 18.21 11.00 22.19
CA SER A 364 19.09 11.67 21.25
C SER A 364 20.47 11.91 21.83
N THR A 365 21.43 12.02 20.90
CA THR A 365 22.81 12.38 21.14
C THR A 365 23.27 13.30 20.01
N PRO A 366 24.43 13.97 20.13
CA PRO A 366 25.03 14.66 18.98
C PRO A 366 25.35 13.73 17.80
N GLN A 367 25.49 12.42 18.04
CA GLN A 367 25.76 11.40 17.02
C GLN A 367 24.50 10.89 16.32
N GLY A 368 23.32 11.19 16.84
CA GLY A 368 22.07 10.75 16.23
C GLY A 368 21.00 10.41 17.25
N ARG A 369 19.93 9.81 16.75
CA ARG A 369 18.69 9.52 17.48
C ARG A 369 18.48 8.03 17.63
N TYR A 370 17.75 7.66 18.67
CA TYR A 370 17.28 6.31 18.90
C TYR A 370 15.90 6.32 19.56
N HIS A 371 15.24 5.17 19.56
CA HIS A 371 14.10 4.93 20.42
C HIS A 371 14.21 3.56 21.09
N LEU A 372 13.56 3.42 22.23
CA LEU A 372 13.37 2.17 22.95
C LEU A 372 11.90 1.78 22.83
N GLN A 373 11.67 0.62 22.24
CA GLN A 373 10.39 -0.09 22.30
C GLN A 373 10.37 -0.85 23.61
N VAL A 374 9.60 -0.34 24.57
CA VAL A 374 9.51 -0.93 25.91
C VAL A 374 8.27 -1.79 25.97
N THR A 375 8.42 -3.05 26.32
CA THR A 375 7.28 -3.97 26.53
C THR A 375 7.40 -4.63 27.89
N ALA A 376 6.27 -4.88 28.55
CA ALA A 376 6.26 -5.45 29.88
C ALA A 376 5.09 -6.42 30.09
N ALA A 377 5.36 -7.53 30.79
CA ALA A 377 4.36 -8.52 31.18
C ALA A 377 4.83 -9.36 32.38
N ALA A 378 3.89 -10.00 33.09
CA ALA A 378 4.21 -11.07 34.04
C ALA A 378 4.44 -12.38 33.30
N VAL A 379 5.69 -12.63 32.89
CA VAL A 379 6.12 -13.88 32.27
C VAL A 379 7.27 -14.51 33.05
N THR A 380 7.35 -15.84 33.02
CA THR A 380 8.46 -16.59 33.66
C THR A 380 9.76 -16.53 32.85
N GLY A 381 9.65 -16.37 31.53
CA GLY A 381 10.77 -16.29 30.60
C GLY A 381 11.26 -14.86 30.34
N ALA A 382 12.19 -14.72 29.40
CA ALA A 382 12.79 -13.44 29.02
C ALA A 382 11.94 -12.61 28.04
N ASP A 383 10.93 -13.20 27.42
CA ASP A 383 10.24 -12.59 26.29
C ASP A 383 8.85 -12.06 26.69
N SER A 384 8.81 -10.79 27.08
CA SER A 384 7.55 -10.09 27.36
C SER A 384 6.75 -9.78 26.08
N GLU A 385 7.41 -9.63 24.92
CA GLU A 385 6.77 -9.39 23.62
C GLU A 385 5.94 -10.60 23.16
N ALA A 386 6.36 -11.82 23.52
CA ALA A 386 5.62 -13.05 23.22
C ALA A 386 4.19 -13.06 23.80
N THR A 387 3.93 -12.29 24.85
CA THR A 387 2.59 -12.13 25.43
C THR A 387 1.86 -10.94 24.84
N LEU A 388 2.58 -9.86 24.52
CA LEU A 388 2.02 -8.65 23.94
C LEU A 388 1.21 -8.95 22.66
N PHE A 389 1.80 -9.65 21.70
CA PHE A 389 1.18 -9.83 20.39
C PHE A 389 0.28 -11.07 20.27
N ARG A 390 -0.08 -11.71 21.39
CA ARG A 390 -0.78 -13.01 21.39
C ARG A 390 -2.26 -12.81 21.76
N MET A 391 -3.12 -12.68 20.75
CA MET A 391 -4.57 -12.57 20.97
C MET A 391 -5.29 -13.92 21.04
N VAL A 392 -4.74 -14.97 20.42
CA VAL A 392 -5.30 -16.33 20.47
C VAL A 392 -4.29 -17.29 21.12
N PRO A 393 -4.33 -17.45 22.46
CA PRO A 393 -3.61 -18.53 23.14
C PRO A 393 -4.20 -19.89 22.75
N ASP A 394 -3.33 -20.87 22.51
CA ASP A 394 -3.70 -22.25 22.77
C ASP A 394 -3.99 -22.43 24.28
N ILE A 395 -4.85 -23.40 24.65
CA ILE A 395 -5.27 -23.56 26.05
C ILE A 395 -4.09 -23.82 27.00
N ASP A 396 -3.09 -24.58 26.54
CA ASP A 396 -1.86 -24.86 27.30
C ASP A 396 -1.03 -23.59 27.55
N LEU A 397 -1.05 -22.63 26.64
CA LEU A 397 -0.44 -21.33 26.84
C LEU A 397 -1.27 -20.48 27.79
N LEU A 398 -2.60 -20.47 27.66
CA LEU A 398 -3.43 -19.69 28.57
C LEU A 398 -3.09 -20.06 30.03
N ASP A 399 -2.96 -21.36 30.32
CA ASP A 399 -2.53 -21.83 31.63
C ASP A 399 -1.10 -21.38 31.98
N LYS A 400 -0.16 -21.39 31.04
CA LYS A 400 1.21 -20.85 31.25
C LYS A 400 1.25 -19.34 31.50
N ILE A 401 0.40 -18.57 30.83
CA ILE A 401 0.25 -17.13 31.06
C ILE A 401 -0.34 -16.92 32.45
N LEU A 402 -1.45 -17.58 32.77
CA LEU A 402 -2.13 -17.47 34.07
C LEU A 402 -1.23 -17.87 35.24
N THR A 403 -0.44 -18.93 35.10
CA THR A 403 0.55 -19.31 36.13
C THR A 403 1.67 -18.27 36.26
N SER A 404 2.11 -17.66 35.15
CA SER A 404 3.11 -16.58 35.17
C SER A 404 2.61 -15.30 35.87
N GLN A 405 1.30 -15.05 35.90
CA GLN A 405 0.71 -13.92 36.64
C GLN A 405 0.94 -13.98 38.16
N THR A 406 1.35 -15.14 38.69
CA THR A 406 1.71 -15.31 40.11
C THR A 406 3.16 -14.91 40.42
N ALA A 407 3.97 -14.54 39.41
CA ALA A 407 5.36 -14.14 39.60
C ALA A 407 5.50 -12.87 40.45
N ASP A 408 6.57 -12.83 41.25
CA ASP A 408 6.94 -11.69 42.10
C ASP A 408 7.73 -10.61 41.35
N ALA A 409 7.95 -10.79 40.05
CA ALA A 409 8.66 -9.86 39.17
C ALA A 409 7.88 -9.56 37.88
N ILE A 410 8.15 -8.39 37.31
CA ILE A 410 7.67 -7.93 36.01
C ILE A 410 8.83 -8.01 35.04
N VAL A 411 8.67 -8.74 33.94
CA VAL A 411 9.68 -8.80 32.88
C VAL A 411 9.45 -7.65 31.93
N ILE A 412 10.52 -6.91 31.63
CA ILE A 412 10.51 -5.71 30.80
C ILE A 412 11.60 -5.86 29.74
N THR A 413 11.22 -5.71 28.48
CA THR A 413 12.13 -5.69 27.34
C THR A 413 12.28 -4.26 26.84
N PHE A 414 13.51 -3.77 26.79
CA PHE A 414 13.90 -2.53 26.12
C PHE A 414 14.58 -2.89 24.80
N ARG A 415 13.81 -2.85 23.71
CA ARG A 415 14.36 -3.04 22.37
C ARG A 415 14.76 -1.69 21.80
N GLY A 416 16.06 -1.42 21.80
CA GLY A 416 16.63 -0.19 21.27
C GLY A 416 16.79 -0.25 19.76
N ILE A 417 16.41 0.82 19.07
CA ILE A 417 16.58 1.03 17.64
C ILE A 417 17.30 2.36 17.43
N GLY A 418 18.51 2.32 16.89
CA GLY A 418 19.34 3.49 16.61
C GLY A 418 19.48 3.74 15.12
N GLU A 419 19.51 5.01 14.72
CA GLU A 419 19.69 5.40 13.32
C GLU A 419 21.10 5.09 12.81
N MET A 420 21.21 4.78 11.52
CA MET A 420 22.48 4.79 10.78
C MET A 420 22.40 5.82 9.68
N GLU A 421 23.53 6.47 9.40
CA GLU A 421 23.63 7.42 8.29
C GLU A 421 23.91 6.72 6.97
N GLY A 422 23.20 7.16 5.93
CA GLY A 422 23.47 6.76 4.56
C GLY A 422 24.54 7.65 3.92
N ASN A 423 25.11 7.19 2.80
CA ASN A 423 26.06 7.96 2.02
C ASN A 423 25.63 8.02 0.54
N GLN A 424 25.32 9.22 0.07
CA GLN A 424 24.85 9.51 -1.29
C GLN A 424 25.99 9.90 -2.26
N ASP A 425 27.24 9.91 -1.80
CA ASP A 425 28.41 10.24 -2.62
C ASP A 425 28.68 9.12 -3.64
N ILE A 426 28.57 9.47 -4.91
CA ILE A 426 28.81 8.56 -6.03
C ILE A 426 30.29 8.24 -6.24
N SER A 427 31.19 9.07 -5.71
CA SER A 427 32.64 8.90 -5.83
C SER A 427 33.22 7.94 -4.78
N ALA A 428 32.48 7.66 -3.70
CA ALA A 428 32.90 6.73 -2.67
C ALA A 428 33.16 5.32 -3.24
N VAL A 429 34.27 4.69 -2.86
CA VAL A 429 34.64 3.37 -3.36
C VAL A 429 33.81 2.29 -2.68
N LYS A 430 33.24 1.37 -3.48
CA LYS A 430 32.47 0.22 -2.99
C LYS A 430 33.41 -0.93 -2.55
N ASN A 431 34.05 -0.77 -1.39
CA ASN A 431 34.91 -1.80 -0.79
C ASN A 431 34.16 -2.60 0.28
N THR A 432 34.19 -3.93 0.18
CA THR A 432 33.59 -4.82 1.18
C THR A 432 34.29 -4.68 2.53
N GLY A 433 33.51 -4.56 3.60
CA GLY A 433 34.00 -4.44 4.97
C GLY A 433 34.43 -3.02 5.36
N SER A 434 34.37 -2.06 4.43
CA SER A 434 34.70 -0.66 4.68
C SER A 434 33.47 0.23 4.57
N SER A 435 33.43 1.31 5.37
CA SER A 435 32.45 2.38 5.24
C SER A 435 32.67 3.14 3.90
N PRO A 436 31.60 3.61 3.23
CA PRO A 436 30.19 3.56 3.65
C PRO A 436 29.51 2.21 3.39
N SER A 437 28.32 2.03 3.94
CA SER A 437 27.41 0.95 3.53
C SER A 437 26.92 1.18 2.09
N TRP A 438 26.80 0.10 1.31
CA TRP A 438 26.38 0.12 -0.09
C TRP A 438 25.84 -1.24 -0.53
N MET A 439 25.12 -1.28 -1.63
CA MET A 439 24.88 -2.52 -2.37
C MET A 439 25.12 -2.35 -3.88
N ASP A 440 25.39 -3.44 -4.56
CA ASP A 440 25.53 -3.50 -6.01
C ASP A 440 25.22 -4.91 -6.53
N LEU A 441 25.33 -5.14 -7.83
CA LEU A 441 25.28 -6.47 -8.43
C LEU A 441 26.54 -7.26 -8.10
N SER A 442 26.34 -8.50 -7.69
CA SER A 442 27.38 -9.48 -7.40
C SER A 442 27.97 -10.04 -8.69
N ASP A 443 29.20 -10.55 -8.56
CA ASP A 443 29.87 -11.41 -9.54
C ASP A 443 29.23 -12.81 -9.68
N GLN A 444 28.33 -13.21 -8.77
CA GLN A 444 27.62 -14.49 -8.82
C GLN A 444 26.17 -14.30 -9.23
N THR A 445 25.64 -15.31 -9.92
CA THR A 445 24.27 -15.34 -10.42
C THR A 445 23.36 -16.17 -9.53
N ASP A 446 22.07 -15.91 -9.62
CA ASP A 446 21.00 -16.75 -9.09
C ASP A 446 20.80 -18.01 -9.96
N GLU A 447 19.80 -18.81 -9.61
CA GLU A 447 19.39 -20.01 -10.34
C GLU A 447 18.86 -19.74 -11.75
N PHE A 448 18.56 -18.49 -12.10
CA PHE A 448 18.09 -18.07 -13.42
C PHE A 448 19.21 -17.47 -14.29
N GLY A 449 20.43 -17.40 -13.76
CA GLY A 449 21.59 -16.82 -14.44
C GLY A 449 21.67 -15.29 -14.36
N LEU A 450 20.88 -14.64 -13.51
CA LEU A 450 20.90 -13.20 -13.29
C LEU A 450 21.76 -12.86 -12.07
N ARG A 451 22.44 -11.71 -12.09
CA ARG A 451 23.32 -11.31 -10.98
C ARG A 451 22.50 -11.08 -9.71
N ARG A 452 22.93 -11.72 -8.62
CA ARG A 452 22.42 -11.46 -7.26
C ARG A 452 22.89 -10.09 -6.78
N ALA A 453 22.29 -9.55 -5.72
CA ALA A 453 22.88 -8.40 -5.04
C ALA A 453 24.07 -8.83 -4.15
N TRP A 454 25.08 -7.98 -4.06
CA TRP A 454 26.07 -7.96 -2.98
C TRP A 454 25.75 -6.78 -2.05
N VAL A 455 25.58 -7.07 -0.76
CA VAL A 455 25.18 -6.09 0.26
C VAL A 455 26.33 -5.89 1.25
N ASN A 456 26.86 -4.67 1.30
CA ASN A 456 27.87 -4.23 2.26
C ASN A 456 27.23 -3.37 3.36
N LEU A 457 27.09 -3.91 4.57
CA LEU A 457 26.71 -3.15 5.76
C LEU A 457 27.89 -3.06 6.73
N VAL A 458 28.25 -1.84 7.13
CA VAL A 458 29.40 -1.57 7.99
C VAL A 458 29.02 -0.55 9.06
N GLN A 459 29.37 -0.85 10.31
CA GLN A 459 29.24 0.05 11.43
C GLN A 459 30.34 1.11 11.39
N THR A 460 29.99 2.38 11.59
CA THR A 460 30.92 3.49 11.74
C THR A 460 31.24 3.79 13.21
N PRO A 461 32.31 4.55 13.51
CA PRO A 461 32.57 5.01 14.89
C PRO A 461 31.42 5.84 15.48
N LYS A 462 30.72 6.61 14.64
CA LYS A 462 29.54 7.39 15.04
C LYS A 462 28.40 6.47 15.49
N ASP A 463 28.16 5.40 14.74
CA ASP A 463 27.18 4.37 15.10
C ASP A 463 27.54 3.71 16.44
N ASP A 464 28.82 3.41 16.72
CA ASP A 464 29.22 2.80 18.00
C ASP A 464 28.92 3.70 19.20
N LEU A 465 29.13 5.01 19.06
CA LEU A 465 28.82 5.99 20.10
C LEU A 465 27.31 6.07 20.37
N LEU A 466 26.50 6.17 19.30
CA LEU A 466 25.04 6.19 19.42
C LEU A 466 24.51 4.89 20.03
N TRP A 467 25.00 3.74 19.57
CA TRP A 467 24.60 2.44 20.09
C TRP A 467 24.91 2.30 21.58
N THR A 468 26.08 2.79 22.00
CA THR A 468 26.49 2.77 23.42
C THR A 468 25.57 3.65 24.26
N ALA A 469 25.29 4.88 23.81
CA ALA A 469 24.36 5.77 24.51
C ALA A 469 22.94 5.19 24.63
N MET A 470 22.48 4.48 23.60
CA MET A 470 21.20 3.77 23.61
C MET A 470 21.18 2.60 24.60
N ASP A 471 22.25 1.78 24.63
CA ASP A 471 22.40 0.66 25.57
C ASP A 471 22.42 1.18 27.02
N ASP A 472 23.21 2.22 27.26
CA ASP A 472 23.36 2.85 28.59
C ASP A 472 22.03 3.46 29.06
N ALA A 473 21.28 4.09 28.16
CA ALA A 473 19.96 4.62 28.47
C ALA A 473 18.97 3.52 28.86
N ALA A 474 18.94 2.39 28.13
CA ALA A 474 18.09 1.26 28.47
C ALA A 474 18.41 0.67 29.85
N LEU A 475 19.69 0.50 30.16
CA LEU A 475 20.14 0.02 31.48
C LEU A 475 19.82 1.01 32.60
N ALA A 476 20.02 2.30 32.36
CA ALA A 476 19.72 3.34 33.33
C ALA A 476 18.21 3.43 33.62
N LEU A 477 17.36 3.39 32.59
CA LEU A 477 15.90 3.39 32.76
C LEU A 477 15.44 2.13 33.53
N ALA A 478 15.98 0.96 33.19
CA ALA A 478 15.68 -0.28 33.90
C ALA A 478 16.03 -0.22 35.40
N LEU A 479 17.20 0.30 35.74
CA LEU A 479 17.62 0.48 37.13
C LEU A 479 16.75 1.50 37.87
N LYS A 480 16.31 2.57 37.19
CA LYS A 480 15.37 3.56 37.76
C LYS A 480 14.01 2.94 38.06
N LEU A 481 13.49 2.06 37.19
CA LEU A 481 12.27 1.29 37.47
C LEU A 481 12.42 0.38 38.71
N ALA A 482 13.64 -0.08 38.98
CA ALA A 482 13.99 -0.85 40.16
C ALA A 482 14.29 0.01 41.42
N LYS A 483 13.96 1.31 41.39
CA LYS A 483 14.21 2.29 42.47
C LYS A 483 15.71 2.47 42.78
N ASP A 484 16.57 2.39 41.76
CA ASP A 484 18.03 2.46 41.91
C ASP A 484 18.63 1.38 42.83
N ASP A 485 17.89 0.31 43.12
CA ASP A 485 18.33 -0.79 43.98
C ASP A 485 18.68 -2.02 43.14
N PRO A 486 19.96 -2.42 43.06
CA PRO A 486 20.40 -3.58 42.29
C PRO A 486 19.85 -4.91 42.84
N ASN A 487 19.29 -4.94 44.05
CA ASN A 487 18.61 -6.13 44.59
C ASN A 487 17.17 -6.30 44.06
N ASN A 488 16.64 -5.30 43.36
CA ASN A 488 15.29 -5.31 42.79
C ASN A 488 15.27 -5.63 41.29
N ILE A 489 16.42 -5.87 40.67
CA ILE A 489 16.52 -6.11 39.22
C ILE A 489 17.47 -7.25 38.90
N GLU A 490 17.11 -8.03 37.89
CA GLU A 490 17.98 -8.99 37.23
C GLU A 490 17.93 -8.79 35.72
N TYR A 491 19.01 -9.12 35.04
CA TYR A 491 19.23 -8.91 33.61
C TYR A 491 19.33 -10.26 32.92
N PHE A 492 18.70 -10.40 31.74
CA PHE A 492 18.77 -11.64 30.97
C PHE A 492 19.82 -11.51 29.86
N TYR A 493 20.85 -12.34 29.92
CA TYR A 493 21.84 -12.51 28.86
C TYR A 493 22.46 -13.91 28.96
N ASP A 494 23.07 -14.40 27.88
CA ASP A 494 23.65 -15.76 27.83
C ASP A 494 22.66 -16.89 28.21
N GLY A 495 21.36 -16.66 27.98
CA GLY A 495 20.31 -17.63 28.26
C GLY A 495 19.94 -17.77 29.74
N ALA A 496 20.41 -16.89 30.63
CA ALA A 496 20.16 -16.94 32.05
C ALA A 496 19.90 -15.56 32.68
N TRP A 497 19.34 -15.56 33.89
CA TRP A 497 19.15 -14.36 34.70
C TRP A 497 20.39 -14.07 35.54
N HIS A 498 20.84 -12.82 35.53
CA HIS A 498 22.03 -12.35 36.24
C HIS A 498 21.71 -11.11 37.10
N LYS A 499 22.37 -10.97 38.25
CA LYS A 499 22.25 -9.77 39.09
C LYS A 499 23.04 -8.57 38.55
N ALA A 500 24.13 -8.84 37.85
CA ALA A 500 24.95 -7.80 37.23
C ALA A 500 24.37 -7.42 35.86
N PRO A 501 24.52 -6.16 35.41
CA PRO A 501 24.15 -5.77 34.06
C PRO A 501 25.00 -6.53 33.02
N PRO A 502 24.48 -6.70 31.79
CA PRO A 502 25.22 -7.35 30.72
C PRO A 502 26.55 -6.61 30.43
N PRO A 503 27.62 -7.32 30.08
CA PRO A 503 28.83 -6.70 29.55
C PRO A 503 28.54 -5.78 28.35
N ALA A 504 29.41 -4.80 28.12
CA ALA A 504 29.27 -3.89 26.99
C ALA A 504 29.09 -4.67 25.67
N LYS A 505 28.18 -4.18 24.82
CA LYS A 505 27.84 -4.75 23.50
C LYS A 505 27.19 -6.14 23.53
N LYS A 506 27.00 -6.76 24.69
CA LYS A 506 26.54 -8.14 24.81
C LYS A 506 25.12 -8.39 24.29
N VAL A 507 24.28 -7.37 24.37
CA VAL A 507 22.85 -7.41 24.00
C VAL A 507 22.58 -6.83 22.60
N ARG A 508 23.63 -6.55 21.83
CA ARG A 508 23.54 -5.99 20.47
C ARG A 508 23.31 -7.10 19.45
N ASP A 509 22.40 -6.83 18.51
CA ASP A 509 22.20 -7.68 17.35
C ASP A 509 23.16 -7.29 16.22
N THR A 510 23.35 -8.19 15.25
CA THR A 510 24.12 -7.85 14.04
C THR A 510 23.29 -6.98 13.08
N LEU A 511 23.95 -6.09 12.33
CA LEU A 511 23.30 -5.03 11.52
C LEU A 511 22.20 -5.54 10.56
N GLY A 512 22.39 -6.71 9.94
CA GLY A 512 21.45 -7.27 8.95
C GLY A 512 20.19 -7.93 9.54
N THR A 513 20.00 -7.91 10.86
CA THR A 513 18.92 -8.64 11.54
C THR A 513 17.66 -7.83 11.78
N THR A 514 17.69 -6.53 11.48
CA THR A 514 16.58 -5.61 11.81
C THR A 514 15.45 -5.62 10.80
N HIS A 515 15.68 -6.11 9.58
CA HIS A 515 14.75 -6.00 8.45
C HIS A 515 14.39 -4.55 8.06
N HIS A 516 15.22 -3.58 8.46
CA HIS A 516 14.99 -2.15 8.25
C HIS A 516 15.89 -1.56 7.18
N GLU A 517 16.27 -2.35 6.16
CA GLU A 517 17.11 -1.87 5.07
C GLU A 517 16.37 -0.78 4.28
N ALA A 518 17.04 0.34 3.99
CA ALA A 518 16.42 1.50 3.33
C ALA A 518 17.39 2.31 2.44
N GLY A 519 16.80 3.20 1.65
CA GLY A 519 17.47 4.35 1.02
C GLY A 519 18.26 4.12 -0.27
N THR A 520 18.35 2.89 -0.75
CA THR A 520 19.15 2.52 -1.94
C THR A 520 18.68 3.12 -3.27
N LEU A 521 17.45 3.65 -3.30
CA LEU A 521 16.80 4.30 -4.44
C LEU A 521 16.18 5.65 -4.02
N TRP A 522 16.87 6.39 -3.15
CA TRP A 522 16.34 7.57 -2.46
C TRP A 522 15.70 8.61 -3.38
N MET A 523 14.67 9.25 -2.85
CA MET A 523 13.91 10.30 -3.51
C MET A 523 14.59 11.67 -3.40
N GLY A 524 14.29 12.54 -4.36
CA GLY A 524 14.64 13.95 -4.34
C GLY A 524 14.00 14.71 -5.50
N THR A 525 14.14 16.03 -5.52
CA THR A 525 13.57 16.88 -6.58
C THR A 525 14.42 16.94 -7.85
N ASP A 526 15.67 16.45 -7.78
CA ASP A 526 16.67 16.61 -8.83
C ASP A 526 17.30 15.26 -9.20
N GLN A 527 17.23 14.91 -10.48
CA GLN A 527 17.90 13.74 -11.08
C GLN A 527 19.41 13.77 -10.88
N GLY A 528 19.98 14.97 -10.81
CA GLY A 528 21.38 15.19 -10.52
C GLY A 528 21.80 14.68 -9.16
N ASN A 529 20.89 14.50 -8.19
CA ASN A 529 21.21 14.21 -6.79
C ASN A 529 20.37 13.08 -6.15
N SER A 530 19.42 12.49 -6.87
CA SER A 530 18.53 11.44 -6.36
C SER A 530 18.22 10.39 -7.43
N VAL A 531 17.69 9.23 -7.01
CA VAL A 531 17.36 8.13 -7.92
C VAL A 531 15.91 8.23 -8.39
N THR A 532 15.02 8.59 -7.48
CA THR A 532 13.58 8.76 -7.74
C THR A 532 13.14 10.18 -7.45
N ASN A 533 12.02 10.60 -8.06
CA ASN A 533 11.32 11.82 -7.69
C ASN A 533 10.53 11.63 -6.39
N LEU A 534 9.86 12.68 -5.92
CA LEU A 534 9.10 12.66 -4.66
C LEU A 534 7.91 11.69 -4.65
N ASP A 535 7.50 11.16 -5.80
CA ASP A 535 6.42 10.18 -5.93
C ASP A 535 6.95 8.75 -6.09
N GLY A 536 8.27 8.56 -5.98
CA GLY A 536 8.94 7.27 -6.15
C GLY A 536 9.17 6.88 -7.61
N ARG A 537 8.90 7.75 -8.58
CA ARG A 537 9.19 7.51 -10.00
C ARG A 537 10.68 7.64 -10.27
N PHE A 538 11.28 6.73 -11.03
CA PHE A 538 12.65 6.95 -11.50
C PHE A 538 12.72 8.22 -12.36
N HIS A 539 13.79 9.02 -12.19
CA HIS A 539 13.92 10.26 -12.96
C HIS A 539 14.10 10.00 -14.46
N HIS A 540 14.83 8.94 -14.81
CA HIS A 540 15.17 8.61 -16.20
C HIS A 540 14.25 7.56 -16.85
N ILE A 541 13.26 7.04 -16.12
CA ILE A 541 12.29 6.07 -16.64
C ILE A 541 10.86 6.54 -16.34
N ASP A 542 10.12 6.88 -17.39
CA ASP A 542 8.84 7.61 -17.37
C ASP A 542 7.68 6.85 -16.72
N ASN A 543 7.76 5.51 -16.72
CA ASN A 543 6.69 4.64 -16.23
C ASN A 543 7.14 3.67 -15.13
N ALA A 544 8.36 3.80 -14.58
CA ALA A 544 8.83 2.95 -13.50
C ALA A 544 8.85 3.68 -12.16
N TYR A 545 8.37 3.00 -11.11
CA TYR A 545 8.16 3.50 -9.77
C TYR A 545 8.73 2.56 -8.73
N VAL A 546 8.95 3.05 -7.52
CA VAL A 546 9.39 2.26 -6.37
C VAL A 546 8.43 2.51 -5.20
N ALA A 547 7.98 1.43 -4.54
CA ALA A 547 7.18 1.52 -3.34
C ALA A 547 7.86 0.79 -2.17
N GLY A 548 8.15 1.51 -1.09
CA GLY A 548 8.77 0.97 0.12
C GLY A 548 9.99 1.77 0.60
N PRO A 549 10.75 1.26 1.59
CA PRO A 549 11.82 2.01 2.26
C PRO A 549 13.04 2.31 1.38
N ALA A 550 13.14 1.71 0.19
CA ALA A 550 14.19 2.02 -0.77
C ALA A 550 14.26 3.50 -1.14
N VAL A 551 13.14 4.23 -1.11
CA VAL A 551 13.08 5.64 -1.52
C VAL A 551 13.46 6.64 -0.41
N PHE A 552 13.82 6.17 0.79
CA PHE A 552 14.09 7.06 1.92
C PHE A 552 15.38 7.88 1.67
N PRO A 553 15.35 9.22 1.79
CA PRO A 553 16.58 10.02 1.78
C PRO A 553 17.42 9.74 3.02
N THR A 554 16.77 9.66 4.19
CA THR A 554 17.37 9.27 5.47
C THR A 554 16.42 8.35 6.23
N LEU A 555 16.98 7.48 7.08
CA LEU A 555 16.19 6.46 7.79
C LEU A 555 15.55 7.01 9.08
N GLY A 556 16.25 7.86 9.83
CA GLY A 556 15.87 8.18 11.21
C GLY A 556 16.03 6.98 12.12
N SER A 557 15.44 7.02 13.33
CA SER A 557 15.39 5.88 14.26
C SER A 557 14.05 5.13 14.22
N ALA A 558 12.98 5.78 13.76
CA ALA A 558 11.63 5.21 13.73
C ALA A 558 11.56 3.98 12.81
N ASN A 559 10.83 2.94 13.20
CA ASN A 559 10.62 1.77 12.34
C ASN A 559 10.06 2.21 10.97
N PRO A 560 10.63 1.76 9.86
CA PRO A 560 10.34 2.34 8.55
C PRO A 560 8.95 1.99 8.00
N SER A 561 8.25 0.99 8.56
CA SER A 561 7.00 0.44 8.00
C SER A 561 5.93 1.50 7.77
N LEU A 562 5.62 2.33 8.78
CA LEU A 562 4.55 3.33 8.68
C LEU A 562 4.88 4.36 7.59
N THR A 563 6.08 4.93 7.62
CA THR A 563 6.55 5.91 6.63
C THR A 563 6.59 5.30 5.23
N ALA A 564 7.06 4.06 5.09
CA ALA A 564 7.14 3.38 3.80
C ALA A 564 5.76 3.04 3.22
N LEU A 565 4.78 2.65 4.06
CA LEU A 565 3.38 2.50 3.64
C LEU A 565 2.77 3.84 3.22
N THR A 566 3.04 4.90 3.98
CA THR A 566 2.59 6.27 3.65
C THR A 566 3.15 6.74 2.30
N LEU A 567 4.40 6.42 2.00
CA LEU A 567 5.01 6.68 0.69
C LEU A 567 4.47 5.76 -0.41
N ALA A 568 4.19 4.49 -0.12
CA ALA A 568 3.53 3.59 -1.07
C ALA A 568 2.15 4.11 -1.47
N ARG A 569 1.35 4.67 -0.53
CA ARG A 569 0.11 5.40 -0.83
C ARG A 569 0.40 6.57 -1.77
N ARG A 570 1.42 7.39 -1.48
CA ARG A 570 1.78 8.53 -2.31
C ARG A 570 2.11 8.11 -3.75
N THR A 571 2.92 7.07 -3.93
CA THR A 571 3.24 6.48 -5.24
C THR A 571 1.97 6.00 -5.96
N ALA A 572 1.10 5.26 -5.26
CA ALA A 572 -0.17 4.82 -5.83
C ALA A 572 -1.03 6.00 -6.33
N LEU A 573 -1.19 7.04 -5.50
CA LEU A 573 -1.98 8.23 -5.87
C LEU A 573 -1.36 9.01 -7.03
N ALA A 574 -0.03 9.05 -7.15
CA ALA A 574 0.65 9.66 -8.29
C ALA A 574 0.40 8.89 -9.58
N ILE A 575 0.41 7.56 -9.54
CA ILE A 575 0.06 6.68 -10.68
C ILE A 575 -1.40 6.93 -11.09
N VAL A 576 -2.32 6.92 -10.11
CA VAL A 576 -3.74 7.23 -10.36
C VAL A 576 -3.89 8.59 -11.03
N LYS A 577 -3.21 9.62 -10.53
CA LYS A 577 -3.27 10.97 -11.11
C LYS A 577 -2.70 11.03 -12.53
N GLN A 578 -1.60 10.31 -12.82
CA GLN A 578 -0.96 10.31 -14.13
C GLN A 578 -1.82 9.60 -15.18
N SER A 579 -2.48 8.50 -14.83
CA SER A 579 -3.32 7.73 -15.75
C SER A 579 -4.68 8.39 -16.02
N LEU A 580 -4.91 9.57 -15.45
CA LEU A 580 -6.10 10.40 -15.64
C LEU A 580 -5.74 11.76 -16.26
N PRO A 581 -5.00 11.84 -17.38
CA PRO A 581 -4.58 13.13 -17.92
C PRO A 581 -5.81 13.87 -18.46
N VAL A 582 -6.19 14.94 -17.77
CA VAL A 582 -7.21 15.86 -18.24
C VAL A 582 -6.53 16.89 -19.16
N GLU A 583 -7.08 17.06 -20.36
CA GLU A 583 -6.64 18.06 -21.35
C GLU A 583 -6.46 19.44 -20.69
N PRO A 584 -5.37 20.20 -20.96
CA PRO A 584 -5.13 21.49 -20.32
C PRO A 584 -6.31 22.44 -20.42
N GLY A 585 -6.73 22.99 -19.27
CA GLY A 585 -7.89 23.87 -19.16
C GLY A 585 -9.24 23.15 -19.05
N PHE A 586 -9.27 21.82 -19.10
CA PHE A 586 -10.43 21.02 -18.74
C PHE A 586 -10.33 20.52 -17.29
N ALA A 587 -11.47 20.35 -16.64
CA ALA A 587 -11.65 19.62 -15.40
C ALA A 587 -12.38 18.30 -15.70
N SER A 588 -12.00 17.21 -15.05
CA SER A 588 -12.76 15.95 -15.17
C SER A 588 -14.09 16.07 -14.41
N LEU A 589 -15.18 15.61 -15.02
CA LEU A 589 -16.46 15.40 -14.33
C LEU A 589 -16.62 13.96 -13.85
N GLY A 590 -15.60 13.12 -14.06
CA GLY A 590 -15.58 11.74 -13.68
C GLY A 590 -14.49 11.00 -14.44
N THR A 591 -13.67 10.26 -13.71
CA THR A 591 -12.70 9.31 -14.26
C THR A 591 -13.33 7.91 -14.18
N GLY A 592 -14.47 7.80 -14.85
CA GLY A 592 -15.32 6.62 -14.98
C GLY A 592 -15.85 5.94 -13.73
N GLY A 593 -15.83 6.62 -12.59
CA GLY A 593 -16.66 6.24 -11.45
C GLY A 593 -17.91 7.10 -11.34
N LEU A 594 -18.88 6.65 -10.53
CA LEU A 594 -20.15 7.35 -10.30
C LEU A 594 -20.05 8.44 -9.22
N ALA A 595 -18.84 8.76 -8.74
CA ALA A 595 -18.63 9.77 -7.70
C ALA A 595 -19.07 11.16 -8.19
N GLY A 596 -20.08 11.74 -7.52
CA GLY A 596 -20.69 13.02 -7.91
C GLY A 596 -21.77 12.91 -8.97
N TRP A 597 -22.14 11.69 -9.38
CA TRP A 597 -23.26 11.39 -10.26
C TRP A 597 -24.40 10.74 -9.48
N GLN A 598 -25.63 10.95 -9.95
CA GLN A 598 -26.84 10.35 -9.38
C GLN A 598 -27.77 9.91 -10.50
N MET A 599 -28.49 8.79 -10.31
CA MET A 599 -29.52 8.35 -11.24
C MET A 599 -30.87 9.03 -10.98
N ALA A 600 -31.62 9.28 -12.05
CA ALA A 600 -33.07 9.54 -12.05
C ALA A 600 -33.74 8.59 -13.05
N GLY A 601 -34.84 7.95 -12.69
CA GLY A 601 -35.48 6.88 -13.49
C GLY A 601 -35.08 5.46 -13.05
N PHE A 602 -35.58 4.46 -13.81
CA PHE A 602 -35.41 3.03 -13.50
C PHE A 602 -34.16 2.40 -14.11
N GLY A 603 -33.52 3.09 -15.05
CA GLY A 603 -32.22 2.68 -15.59
C GLY A 603 -31.11 2.74 -14.54
N SER A 604 -29.96 2.18 -14.90
CA SER A 604 -28.73 2.31 -14.13
C SER A 604 -27.52 2.50 -15.03
N PHE A 605 -26.39 2.83 -14.42
CA PHE A 605 -25.07 2.75 -15.05
C PHE A 605 -24.19 1.86 -14.19
N MET A 606 -23.37 1.03 -14.83
CA MET A 606 -22.34 0.26 -14.15
C MET A 606 -20.95 0.71 -14.58
N GLU A 607 -20.01 0.59 -13.66
CA GLU A 607 -18.59 0.88 -13.88
C GLU A 607 -17.90 -0.39 -14.39
N LEU A 608 -17.30 -0.31 -15.58
CA LEU A 608 -16.64 -1.44 -16.25
C LEU A 608 -15.12 -1.45 -16.05
N GLY A 609 -14.54 -0.41 -15.43
CA GLY A 609 -13.09 -0.19 -15.32
C GLY A 609 -12.49 0.66 -16.43
N ALA A 610 -11.19 0.98 -16.33
CA ALA A 610 -10.46 1.88 -17.23
C ALA A 610 -11.17 3.22 -17.52
N ASN A 611 -11.83 3.77 -16.50
CA ASN A 611 -12.67 4.96 -16.55
C ASN A 611 -13.90 4.85 -17.47
N ILE A 612 -14.46 3.65 -17.64
CA ILE A 612 -15.64 3.39 -18.47
C ILE A 612 -16.87 3.12 -17.60
N ILE A 613 -17.97 3.82 -17.89
CA ILE A 613 -19.31 3.50 -17.40
C ILE A 613 -20.21 3.04 -18.55
N GLU A 614 -21.12 2.11 -18.31
CA GLU A 614 -22.05 1.55 -19.30
C GLU A 614 -23.50 1.69 -18.83
N SER A 615 -24.41 2.07 -19.73
CA SER A 615 -25.85 2.07 -19.45
C SER A 615 -26.38 0.64 -19.27
N VAL A 616 -27.26 0.44 -18.28
CA VAL A 616 -27.82 -0.88 -17.95
C VAL A 616 -29.32 -0.77 -17.64
N ASP A 617 -30.11 -1.58 -18.35
CA ASP A 617 -31.56 -1.72 -18.19
C ASP A 617 -32.39 -0.49 -18.60
N GLY A 618 -33.49 -0.20 -17.90
CA GLY A 618 -34.58 0.68 -18.36
C GLY A 618 -34.23 2.17 -18.51
N ILE A 619 -35.26 2.99 -18.78
CA ILE A 619 -35.07 4.42 -19.04
C ILE A 619 -34.62 5.20 -17.80
N GLY A 620 -33.70 6.14 -17.98
CA GLY A 620 -33.24 7.05 -16.94
C GLY A 620 -32.13 7.97 -17.39
N LEU A 621 -31.68 8.83 -16.48
CA LEU A 621 -30.60 9.78 -16.68
C LEU A 621 -29.63 9.74 -15.50
N LEU A 622 -28.36 9.50 -15.78
CA LEU A 622 -27.26 9.67 -14.83
C LEU A 622 -26.78 11.12 -14.91
N TRP A 623 -26.92 11.91 -13.85
CA TRP A 623 -26.62 13.35 -13.88
C TRP A 623 -25.61 13.78 -12.83
N TYR A 624 -24.78 14.76 -13.18
CA TYR A 624 -23.73 15.29 -12.31
C TYR A 624 -24.29 16.31 -11.32
N THR A 625 -24.22 16.00 -10.03
CA THR A 625 -24.94 16.74 -8.97
C THR A 625 -24.15 17.90 -8.39
N LYS A 626 -22.81 17.88 -8.48
CA LYS A 626 -21.96 18.82 -7.74
C LYS A 626 -21.99 20.26 -8.26
N GLN A 627 -22.34 20.47 -9.54
CA GLN A 627 -22.24 21.78 -10.17
C GLN A 627 -23.22 21.95 -11.33
N GLN A 628 -23.69 23.20 -11.50
CA GLN A 628 -24.38 23.66 -12.69
C GLN A 628 -23.44 24.45 -13.60
N PHE A 629 -23.61 24.30 -14.91
CA PHE A 629 -22.75 24.85 -15.94
C PHE A 629 -23.53 25.81 -16.83
N ALA A 630 -22.94 26.99 -17.07
CA ALA A 630 -23.46 27.98 -18.02
C ALA A 630 -22.77 27.79 -19.37
N ASP A 631 -21.77 28.61 -19.71
CA ASP A 631 -20.99 28.46 -20.94
C ASP A 631 -19.79 27.53 -20.74
N PHE A 632 -19.63 26.54 -21.63
CA PHE A 632 -18.60 25.51 -21.50
C PHE A 632 -18.32 24.78 -22.82
N ILE A 633 -17.19 24.07 -22.85
CA ILE A 633 -16.90 23.00 -23.80
C ILE A 633 -16.93 21.67 -23.03
N LEU A 634 -17.80 20.75 -23.42
CA LEU A 634 -17.86 19.39 -22.90
C LEU A 634 -17.22 18.44 -23.91
N LYS A 635 -16.24 17.65 -23.44
CA LYS A 635 -15.65 16.56 -24.20
C LYS A 635 -15.88 15.25 -23.48
N LEU A 636 -16.26 14.22 -24.24
CA LEU A 636 -16.40 12.86 -23.73
C LEU A 636 -16.26 11.87 -24.87
N ASP A 637 -15.87 10.65 -24.52
CA ASP A 637 -15.87 9.54 -25.46
C ASP A 637 -17.05 8.63 -25.17
N TRP A 638 -17.65 8.08 -26.23
CA TRP A 638 -18.74 7.11 -26.13
C TRP A 638 -18.60 6.00 -27.16
N ARG A 639 -19.20 4.83 -26.89
CA ARG A 639 -19.38 3.78 -27.91
C ARG A 639 -20.65 2.99 -27.66
N ALA A 640 -21.31 2.59 -28.75
CA ALA A 640 -22.42 1.65 -28.74
C ALA A 640 -21.92 0.21 -28.91
N SER A 641 -22.66 -0.74 -28.34
CA SER A 641 -22.41 -2.18 -28.44
C SER A 641 -23.18 -2.83 -29.61
N ASN A 642 -24.32 -2.26 -29.99
CA ASN A 642 -25.17 -2.69 -31.09
C ASN A 642 -25.61 -1.51 -31.95
N THR A 643 -26.13 -1.79 -33.15
CA THR A 643 -26.62 -0.77 -34.09
C THR A 643 -27.92 -0.10 -33.64
N ASP A 644 -28.70 -0.75 -32.79
CA ASP A 644 -29.99 -0.29 -32.26
C ASP A 644 -29.88 0.32 -30.86
N ASP A 645 -28.67 0.38 -30.28
CA ASP A 645 -28.43 1.09 -29.03
C ASP A 645 -28.77 2.58 -29.20
N ASN A 646 -29.51 3.10 -28.23
CA ASN A 646 -29.94 4.49 -28.18
C ASN A 646 -29.55 5.10 -26.82
N SER A 647 -29.01 6.31 -26.85
CA SER A 647 -28.63 7.12 -25.69
C SER A 647 -28.53 8.60 -26.09
N GLY A 648 -28.04 9.44 -25.19
CA GLY A 648 -27.87 10.86 -25.40
C GLY A 648 -27.08 11.55 -24.29
N VAL A 649 -26.49 12.70 -24.63
CA VAL A 649 -25.81 13.59 -23.69
C VAL A 649 -26.69 14.80 -23.40
N PHE A 650 -27.10 14.96 -22.16
CA PHE A 650 -28.02 16.01 -21.73
C PHE A 650 -27.27 17.22 -21.16
N LEU A 651 -27.73 18.42 -21.51
CA LEU A 651 -27.10 19.70 -21.20
C LEU A 651 -28.11 20.69 -20.62
N ARG A 652 -27.71 21.45 -19.60
CA ARG A 652 -28.43 22.61 -19.04
C ARG A 652 -29.88 22.33 -18.58
N PHE A 653 -30.15 21.14 -18.06
CA PHE A 653 -31.43 20.82 -17.40
C PHE A 653 -31.43 21.19 -15.91
N PRO A 654 -32.60 21.39 -15.27
CA PRO A 654 -32.69 21.61 -13.83
C PRO A 654 -32.26 20.40 -13.00
N ALA A 655 -32.05 20.56 -11.69
CA ALA A 655 -31.75 19.45 -10.79
C ALA A 655 -32.89 18.42 -10.78
N LEU A 656 -32.55 17.13 -10.69
CA LEU A 656 -33.50 16.01 -10.70
C LEU A 656 -33.60 15.38 -9.31
N GLY A 657 -34.63 14.56 -9.06
CA GLY A 657 -34.74 13.74 -7.84
C GLY A 657 -35.39 14.43 -6.63
N ASN A 658 -36.06 15.57 -6.83
CA ASN A 658 -36.68 16.35 -5.76
C ASN A 658 -38.17 16.02 -5.52
N SER A 659 -38.85 15.31 -6.44
CA SER A 659 -40.30 15.11 -6.37
C SER A 659 -40.82 13.76 -6.85
N ASP A 660 -40.25 13.19 -7.93
CA ASP A 660 -40.67 11.90 -8.48
C ASP A 660 -39.46 11.16 -9.07
N PRO A 661 -38.69 10.43 -8.24
CA PRO A 661 -37.46 9.75 -8.67
C PRO A 661 -37.64 8.81 -9.87
N ALA A 662 -38.84 8.30 -10.11
CA ALA A 662 -39.15 7.40 -11.22
C ALA A 662 -39.33 8.13 -12.57
N ASN A 663 -39.74 9.40 -12.56
CA ASN A 663 -40.07 10.15 -13.77
C ASN A 663 -39.32 11.48 -13.92
N ASP A 664 -38.56 11.92 -12.92
CA ASP A 664 -37.89 13.23 -12.93
C ASP A 664 -36.91 13.38 -14.11
N TRP A 665 -36.41 12.28 -14.70
CA TRP A 665 -35.59 12.32 -15.93
C TRP A 665 -36.30 13.02 -17.11
N LYS A 666 -37.64 13.05 -17.14
CA LYS A 666 -38.43 13.78 -18.15
C LYS A 666 -38.20 15.29 -18.10
N LEU A 667 -37.89 15.85 -16.92
CA LEU A 667 -37.54 17.26 -16.80
C LEU A 667 -36.29 17.60 -17.62
N ALA A 668 -35.34 16.67 -17.74
CA ALA A 668 -34.18 16.86 -18.58
C ALA A 668 -34.52 16.86 -20.08
N VAL A 669 -35.48 16.02 -20.49
CA VAL A 669 -36.01 15.96 -21.87
C VAL A 669 -36.76 17.24 -22.24
N ASP A 670 -37.64 17.69 -21.33
CA ASP A 670 -38.51 18.83 -21.59
C ASP A 670 -37.75 20.15 -21.55
N LEU A 671 -36.81 20.30 -20.60
CA LEU A 671 -36.17 21.57 -20.27
C LEU A 671 -34.68 21.64 -20.59
N GLY A 672 -33.96 20.53 -20.73
CA GLY A 672 -32.54 20.49 -21.13
C GLY A 672 -32.36 20.35 -22.63
N TYR A 673 -31.12 20.27 -23.13
CA TYR A 673 -30.82 19.88 -24.51
C TYR A 673 -30.25 18.47 -24.55
N GLU A 674 -30.56 17.70 -25.58
CA GLU A 674 -30.01 16.36 -25.80
C GLU A 674 -29.17 16.35 -27.07
N ILE A 675 -27.94 15.85 -26.97
CA ILE A 675 -27.12 15.48 -28.12
C ILE A 675 -27.29 13.99 -28.34
N GLN A 676 -27.89 13.64 -29.47
CA GLN A 676 -28.40 12.29 -29.73
C GLN A 676 -27.28 11.28 -29.98
N ILE A 677 -27.45 10.05 -29.48
CA ILE A 677 -26.69 8.85 -29.87
C ILE A 677 -27.70 7.81 -30.38
N ASP A 678 -27.92 7.78 -31.69
CA ASP A 678 -28.73 6.79 -32.42
C ASP A 678 -28.39 6.89 -33.92
N ASP A 679 -27.56 5.97 -34.43
CA ASP A 679 -27.12 6.01 -35.83
C ASP A 679 -28.26 5.67 -36.81
N THR A 680 -29.30 4.97 -36.32
CA THR A 680 -30.45 4.58 -37.13
C THR A 680 -31.34 5.76 -37.51
N GLY A 681 -31.25 6.87 -36.75
CA GLY A 681 -32.07 8.06 -36.96
C GLY A 681 -33.56 7.73 -36.89
N LYS A 682 -33.96 6.84 -35.97
CA LYS A 682 -35.35 6.41 -35.82
C LYS A 682 -36.22 7.59 -35.38
N ASN A 683 -37.23 7.93 -36.18
CA ASN A 683 -38.22 8.94 -35.85
C ASN A 683 -39.47 8.28 -35.22
N PRO A 684 -39.71 8.50 -33.92
CA PRO A 684 -40.87 7.94 -33.21
C PRO A 684 -42.15 8.79 -33.33
N ASP A 685 -42.09 9.98 -33.95
CA ASP A 685 -43.21 10.91 -34.04
C ASP A 685 -44.17 10.62 -35.21
N VAL A 686 -43.83 9.65 -36.06
CA VAL A 686 -44.62 9.23 -37.23
C VAL A 686 -45.00 7.76 -37.12
N THR A 687 -46.16 7.38 -37.66
CA THR A 687 -46.66 5.99 -37.62
C THR A 687 -46.90 5.46 -39.04
N PRO A 688 -46.20 4.39 -39.48
CA PRO A 688 -45.13 3.68 -38.77
C PRO A 688 -43.86 4.54 -38.65
N ASN A 689 -43.03 4.24 -37.64
CA ASN A 689 -41.75 4.92 -37.44
C ASN A 689 -40.89 4.85 -38.71
N THR A 690 -40.15 5.92 -38.98
CA THR A 690 -39.17 5.98 -40.08
C THR A 690 -37.74 5.96 -39.55
N PHE A 691 -36.77 5.74 -40.43
CA PHE A 691 -35.34 5.69 -40.12
C PHE A 691 -34.58 6.70 -40.99
N GLY A 692 -33.38 7.08 -40.55
CA GLY A 692 -32.52 8.06 -41.24
C GLY A 692 -32.99 9.50 -41.13
N ASP A 693 -33.80 9.85 -40.11
CA ASP A 693 -34.20 11.23 -39.87
C ASP A 693 -33.03 12.02 -39.25
N PRO A 694 -32.52 13.07 -39.92
CA PRO A 694 -31.41 13.87 -39.41
C PRO A 694 -31.67 14.55 -38.07
N LEU A 695 -32.94 14.79 -37.67
CA LEU A 695 -33.28 15.38 -36.37
C LEU A 695 -33.22 14.38 -35.20
N HIS A 696 -33.14 13.09 -35.52
CA HIS A 696 -33.12 11.97 -34.57
C HIS A 696 -31.82 11.15 -34.68
N GLN A 697 -30.88 11.58 -35.51
CA GLN A 697 -29.63 10.86 -35.78
C GLN A 697 -28.49 11.33 -34.86
N THR A 698 -27.53 10.44 -34.60
CA THR A 698 -26.32 10.72 -33.83
C THR A 698 -25.68 12.06 -34.16
N GLY A 699 -25.45 12.87 -33.12
CA GLY A 699 -24.86 14.21 -33.24
C GLY A 699 -25.84 15.35 -33.51
N ALA A 700 -27.13 15.05 -33.74
CA ALA A 700 -28.18 16.07 -33.76
C ALA A 700 -28.36 16.68 -32.36
N VAL A 701 -28.76 17.96 -32.32
CA VAL A 701 -29.42 18.48 -31.11
C VAL A 701 -30.87 18.05 -31.24
N TYR A 702 -31.26 17.03 -30.47
CA TYR A 702 -32.48 16.24 -30.69
C TYR A 702 -33.71 17.13 -30.94
N LYS A 703 -34.36 16.93 -32.09
CA LYS A 703 -35.53 17.71 -32.59
C LYS A 703 -35.32 19.22 -32.82
N LEU A 704 -34.12 19.76 -32.59
CA LEU A 704 -33.85 21.20 -32.64
C LEU A 704 -32.85 21.60 -33.73
N ALA A 705 -31.80 20.79 -33.96
CA ALA A 705 -30.84 21.00 -35.03
C ALA A 705 -30.41 19.67 -35.62
N PRO A 706 -30.57 19.45 -36.94
CA PRO A 706 -30.28 18.17 -37.56
C PRO A 706 -28.77 17.87 -37.59
N ALA A 707 -28.44 16.58 -37.53
CA ALA A 707 -27.12 16.09 -37.92
C ALA A 707 -26.94 16.33 -39.43
N THR A 708 -25.84 16.96 -39.81
CA THR A 708 -25.51 17.27 -41.21
C THR A 708 -24.77 16.13 -41.90
N LYS A 709 -24.21 15.20 -41.12
CA LYS A 709 -23.55 13.98 -41.58
C LYS A 709 -23.44 12.97 -40.43
N LEU A 710 -23.44 11.69 -40.78
CA LEU A 710 -23.13 10.60 -39.86
C LEU A 710 -21.61 10.44 -39.77
N ALA A 711 -21.01 11.02 -38.74
CA ALA A 711 -19.56 10.97 -38.50
C ALA A 711 -19.15 9.96 -37.40
N SER A 712 -20.09 9.12 -36.95
CA SER A 712 -19.81 8.04 -36.01
C SER A 712 -18.94 6.96 -36.66
N LEU A 713 -18.08 6.36 -35.86
CA LEU A 713 -17.32 5.16 -36.20
C LEU A 713 -18.20 3.92 -36.03
N PRO A 714 -17.85 2.79 -36.70
CA PRO A 714 -18.58 1.54 -36.55
C PRO A 714 -18.77 1.10 -35.10
N VAL A 715 -19.86 0.38 -34.84
CA VAL A 715 -20.21 -0.20 -33.53
C VAL A 715 -19.00 -0.89 -32.87
N GLY A 716 -18.82 -0.66 -31.56
CA GLY A 716 -17.68 -1.14 -30.77
C GLY A 716 -16.46 -0.20 -30.74
N GLN A 717 -16.37 0.77 -31.66
CA GLN A 717 -15.30 1.78 -31.66
C GLN A 717 -15.66 3.02 -30.84
N TRP A 718 -14.64 3.66 -30.26
CA TRP A 718 -14.80 4.88 -29.46
C TRP A 718 -14.96 6.11 -30.35
N ASN A 719 -16.07 6.80 -30.15
CA ASN A 719 -16.39 8.10 -30.72
C ASN A 719 -16.09 9.22 -29.72
N THR A 720 -15.67 10.39 -30.18
CA THR A 720 -15.45 11.56 -29.32
C THR A 720 -16.43 12.67 -29.68
N TYR A 721 -17.19 13.15 -28.69
CA TYR A 721 -17.91 14.41 -28.78
C TYR A 721 -17.06 15.57 -28.27
N GLU A 722 -17.11 16.69 -28.99
CA GLU A 722 -16.75 18.03 -28.51
C GLU A 722 -17.97 18.93 -28.69
N ILE A 723 -18.60 19.31 -27.57
CA ILE A 723 -19.83 20.08 -27.54
C ILE A 723 -19.51 21.45 -26.94
N GLU A 724 -19.54 22.49 -27.78
CA GLU A 724 -19.40 23.87 -27.33
C GLU A 724 -20.78 24.47 -27.08
N VAL A 725 -21.01 24.95 -25.87
CA VAL A 725 -22.26 25.55 -25.43
C VAL A 725 -21.96 26.97 -24.98
N LYS A 726 -22.40 27.97 -25.76
CA LYS A 726 -22.06 29.38 -25.54
C LYS A 726 -23.26 30.29 -25.75
N GLY A 727 -23.70 30.97 -24.71
CA GLY A 727 -24.94 31.73 -24.74
C GLY A 727 -26.10 30.84 -25.16
N LYS A 728 -26.80 31.17 -26.25
CA LYS A 728 -27.91 30.38 -26.79
C LYS A 728 -27.50 29.39 -27.88
N ASP A 729 -26.21 29.31 -28.20
CA ASP A 729 -25.72 28.51 -29.31
C ASP A 729 -25.10 27.20 -28.80
N ILE A 730 -25.33 26.12 -29.56
CA ILE A 730 -24.73 24.80 -29.31
C ILE A 730 -24.09 24.31 -30.60
N THR A 731 -22.79 24.02 -30.54
CA THR A 731 -22.03 23.46 -31.65
C THR A 731 -21.57 22.05 -31.26
N VAL A 732 -21.90 21.06 -32.08
CA VAL A 732 -21.51 19.65 -31.84
C VAL A 732 -20.53 19.23 -32.91
N LYS A 733 -19.33 18.83 -32.47
CA LYS A 733 -18.40 18.07 -33.30
C LYS A 733 -18.36 16.61 -32.85
N LEU A 734 -18.31 15.71 -33.80
CA LEU A 734 -18.15 14.27 -33.60
C LEU A 734 -16.91 13.82 -34.36
N ASN A 735 -15.95 13.23 -33.65
CA ASN A 735 -14.66 12.77 -34.21
C ASN A 735 -13.91 13.88 -34.98
N GLY A 736 -13.97 15.11 -34.46
CA GLY A 736 -13.34 16.30 -35.05
C GLY A 736 -14.17 16.98 -36.15
N GLU A 737 -15.21 16.33 -36.66
CA GLU A 737 -16.07 16.85 -37.72
C GLU A 737 -17.26 17.62 -37.14
N LEU A 738 -17.53 18.82 -37.65
CA LEU A 738 -18.75 19.56 -37.30
C LEU A 738 -19.98 18.80 -37.82
N VAL A 739 -20.87 18.37 -36.92
CA VAL A 739 -22.06 17.58 -37.26
C VAL A 739 -23.37 18.31 -37.04
N SER A 740 -23.48 19.20 -36.05
CA SER A 740 -24.68 20.04 -35.89
C SER A 740 -24.36 21.40 -35.26
N ASN A 741 -25.25 22.37 -35.48
CA ASN A 741 -25.13 23.72 -34.95
C ASN A 741 -26.53 24.30 -34.70
N LEU A 742 -26.91 24.41 -33.42
CA LEU A 742 -28.11 25.10 -33.01
C LEU A 742 -27.79 26.57 -32.73
N LYS A 743 -28.55 27.46 -33.37
CA LYS A 743 -28.47 28.92 -33.14
C LYS A 743 -29.70 29.41 -32.40
N ASN A 744 -29.50 30.32 -31.45
CA ASN A 744 -30.58 30.97 -30.70
C ASN A 744 -31.56 29.99 -30.02
N GLY A 745 -31.02 28.96 -29.35
CA GLY A 745 -31.80 28.03 -28.54
C GLY A 745 -32.69 28.74 -27.50
N ASN A 746 -33.84 28.12 -27.20
CA ASN A 746 -34.90 28.68 -26.36
C ASN A 746 -35.01 28.06 -24.96
N ARG A 747 -34.12 27.12 -24.61
CA ARG A 747 -34.05 26.48 -23.28
C ARG A 747 -33.02 27.18 -22.36
N PRO A 748 -32.93 26.85 -21.06
CA PRO A 748 -32.10 27.54 -20.07
C PRO A 748 -30.62 27.74 -20.47
N LEU A 749 -30.03 28.81 -19.94
CA LEU A 749 -28.61 29.16 -20.14
C LEU A 749 -27.68 28.52 -19.11
N LYS A 750 -28.22 27.84 -18.09
CA LYS A 750 -27.45 27.20 -17.02
C LYS A 750 -28.21 25.98 -16.49
N GLY A 751 -27.50 24.89 -16.21
CA GLY A 751 -28.07 23.69 -15.59
C GLY A 751 -27.06 22.55 -15.48
N HIS A 752 -27.54 21.33 -15.28
CA HIS A 752 -26.71 20.13 -15.08
C HIS A 752 -26.33 19.45 -16.40
N ILE A 753 -25.43 18.47 -16.29
CA ILE A 753 -25.02 17.56 -17.38
C ILE A 753 -25.43 16.14 -17.01
N GLY A 754 -25.86 15.36 -18.00
CA GLY A 754 -26.35 14.00 -17.79
C GLY A 754 -26.10 13.08 -18.98
N LEU A 755 -26.14 11.78 -18.72
CA LEU A 755 -25.99 10.71 -19.69
C LEU A 755 -27.24 9.83 -19.65
N GLN A 756 -27.81 9.55 -20.80
CA GLN A 756 -29.06 8.81 -20.90
C GLN A 756 -28.85 7.31 -20.90
N ASN A 757 -29.73 6.62 -20.18
CA ASN A 757 -30.04 5.23 -20.42
C ASN A 757 -31.44 5.16 -21.03
N HIS A 758 -31.60 4.55 -22.21
CA HIS A 758 -32.84 4.69 -22.99
C HIS A 758 -33.82 3.53 -22.80
N HIS A 759 -33.38 2.28 -23.01
CA HIS A 759 -34.28 1.12 -23.05
C HIS A 759 -33.56 -0.18 -22.68
N PHE A 760 -34.35 -1.18 -22.27
CA PHE A 760 -33.81 -2.49 -21.90
C PHE A 760 -33.00 -3.11 -23.04
N GLY A 761 -31.75 -3.49 -22.75
CA GLY A 761 -30.82 -4.04 -23.73
C GLY A 761 -29.90 -3.01 -24.40
N SER A 762 -30.17 -1.70 -24.27
CA SER A 762 -29.31 -0.63 -24.82
C SER A 762 -28.02 -0.49 -24.02
N ARG A 763 -26.87 -0.69 -24.67
CA ARG A 763 -25.55 -0.72 -24.01
C ARG A 763 -24.58 0.29 -24.60
N VAL A 764 -24.69 1.54 -24.14
CA VAL A 764 -23.80 2.63 -24.50
C VAL A 764 -22.81 2.89 -23.37
N GLN A 765 -21.53 2.92 -23.73
CA GLN A 765 -20.42 3.16 -22.81
C GLN A 765 -19.91 4.59 -22.94
N PHE A 766 -19.49 5.19 -21.83
CA PHE A 766 -18.92 6.53 -21.76
C PHE A 766 -17.60 6.53 -20.99
N ARG A 767 -16.66 7.39 -21.39
CA ARG A 767 -15.41 7.66 -20.65
C ARG A 767 -14.89 9.07 -20.91
N ASN A 768 -13.83 9.45 -20.20
CA ASN A 768 -13.08 10.70 -20.42
C ASN A 768 -13.95 11.98 -20.39
N ILE A 769 -14.98 11.99 -19.54
CA ILE A 769 -15.94 13.09 -19.41
C ILE A 769 -15.25 14.28 -18.74
N ARG A 770 -15.05 15.34 -19.50
CA ARG A 770 -14.30 16.52 -19.06
C ARG A 770 -14.90 17.80 -19.60
N ILE A 771 -14.80 18.86 -18.82
CA ILE A 771 -15.43 20.14 -19.11
C ILE A 771 -14.44 21.29 -18.98
N LYS A 772 -14.53 22.27 -19.88
CA LYS A 772 -13.83 23.55 -19.78
C LYS A 772 -14.86 24.65 -19.69
N ILE A 773 -14.84 25.43 -18.61
CA ILE A 773 -15.69 26.62 -18.48
C ILE A 773 -15.15 27.71 -19.40
N LEU A 774 -16.05 28.45 -20.07
CA LEU A 774 -15.72 29.51 -21.02
C LEU A 774 -15.78 30.91 -20.43
#